data_AF-A0A1I2PG15-F1
#
_entry.id   AF-A0A1I2PG15-F1
#
_cell.length_a   1.000
_cell.length_b   1.000
_cell.length_c   1.000
_cell.angle_alpha   90.00
_cell.angle_beta   90.00
_cell.angle_gamma   90.00
#
_symmetry.space_group_name_H-M   'P 1'
#
loop_
_entity.id
_entity.type
_entity.pdbx_description
1 polymer ?
#
loop_
_entity_poly.entity_id
_entity_poly.type
_entity_poly.pdbx_seq_one_letter_code
_entity_poly.pdbx_strand_id
1 'polypeptide(L)'
;MTFDLSRIRFDARKDFLGVVMQQGRVQLDSDWNEWVAQLSRRLQAGTLDMFNGSVVPRITPEGFLIEAAGGALSIGAGRIYVDGLLAENHGGAPLAWNPQLAELSGTAAIDYASQPYLRPYPSDDFNNSALPQGGPHLAYVDVWQRDVSAVEQPDLIETAVGVDTTGRRQTVWQVKVLENVGNISRDTPEENIPGWREATEPSAARLSVGVGSPPDEADNPCLISPTAGYRGLENQLYRVEVHTGGSLGTATFKWSRDNATVASRVTHINPERDRITVESIGRDDLLRFNDGDWVEVTDDWRELNNLPGELRRIKAGGGVDEIARTLAFDRPLPAEPSSINDPCNFPVGGNNATDSSRNTRVRRWDHTGQVRRDDGSVAQNLNDPGSNGEIVIPPTATGLFIEHGIVVHFDLSPDAALHPSGGEFKSGDYWVFAARSADASVELLDRAAPLGIHHHYARLARVRFPDDETDFRTLWPAIAEGEDCSCSVCVSAESHNNGTGTIQQAIDSIKDTGGTVCLGIGTYNIGRPLDVIGARVLTIRGQGWRTSLVGTEPGGIFNIADSKSVSLEYFTAIASAGKSGVSSVIAAHNVIDLSADHINLIGLAVDSSTSVGLGLSGLVLGAHISHCAIIAERGIAVTGTGKVNFVITGELHIEHNLFFCSQRAVSFDALSLHFGNSRMTANLMLTGNDAAIVVTGAVLKRSQMFIADNTIATTGDGIRAGVGCLSVRGNKLSGSGRQSSQGIVLQQGIDPAAIDQIIISENRISGFNGNAITINCRIESIIISQNLIKEIGLGALVMSESAAADLLTFSANQCHKLGLQARDDDTAFAAIQLIRVSRCDVLDNVIGSVALLSITSPGVDAIRTAATGQLRVAGNRFFAIGPDRISSAATVNAAHFLPPFDHLSFENNSVERLGDESQKPTSINWQAINMSPEAVQLRYFAEASFISTEKGGEAYLLTATGVSAVDFRVPSASVRGNHLRAHLTDVALNQCAQIDSCLFTENHCEVTGETSKQFLLGDLRAGTLNVSNNHLIGARDRDTLHLATRIKRAIVIGNTASGPIIVQGDPVPADINLTNIIGF
;
A
#
# COMPACT_ATOMS: atom_id res chain seq x y z
N MET A 1 44.62 -2.57 -2.89
CA MET A 1 44.48 -3.89 -2.24
C MET A 1 43.87 -4.94 -3.15
N THR A 2 43.88 -6.23 -2.81
CA THR A 2 43.47 -7.31 -3.74
C THR A 2 42.72 -8.45 -3.04
N PHE A 3 41.86 -9.13 -3.81
CA PHE A 3 41.07 -10.29 -3.36
C PHE A 3 41.49 -11.54 -4.12
N ASP A 4 41.43 -12.70 -3.43
CA ASP A 4 41.63 -14.01 -4.05
C ASP A 4 40.37 -14.41 -4.81
N LEU A 5 40.45 -14.34 -6.14
CA LEU A 5 39.33 -14.48 -7.06
C LEU A 5 39.66 -15.43 -8.20
N SER A 6 38.67 -16.16 -8.70
CA SER A 6 38.85 -17.06 -9.84
C SER A 6 38.89 -16.34 -11.19
N ARG A 7 38.06 -15.28 -11.38
CA ARG A 7 38.00 -14.44 -12.60
C ARG A 7 37.12 -13.20 -12.40
N ILE A 8 37.38 -12.14 -13.19
CA ILE A 8 36.49 -10.98 -13.37
C ILE A 8 35.90 -11.01 -14.79
N ARG A 9 34.56 -10.94 -14.94
CA ARG A 9 33.86 -11.18 -16.23
C ARG A 9 32.93 -10.07 -16.71
N PHE A 10 32.67 -9.07 -15.88
CA PHE A 10 31.65 -8.06 -16.18
C PHE A 10 32.05 -7.20 -17.41
N ASP A 11 31.15 -7.14 -18.40
CA ASP A 11 31.25 -6.26 -19.57
C ASP A 11 29.91 -5.53 -19.75
N ALA A 12 29.91 -4.23 -19.50
CA ALA A 12 28.71 -3.40 -19.57
C ALA A 12 28.07 -3.37 -20.97
N ARG A 13 28.81 -3.71 -22.03
CA ARG A 13 28.31 -3.71 -23.43
C ARG A 13 27.45 -4.93 -23.78
N LYS A 14 27.40 -5.93 -22.90
CA LYS A 14 26.62 -7.16 -23.11
C LYS A 14 25.19 -7.08 -22.55
N ASP A 15 24.85 -5.99 -21.88
CA ASP A 15 23.52 -5.71 -21.32
C ASP A 15 22.97 -6.84 -20.40
N PHE A 16 23.85 -7.57 -19.72
CA PHE A 16 23.43 -8.57 -18.73
C PHE A 16 22.84 -7.89 -17.49
N LEU A 17 21.66 -8.36 -17.06
CA LEU A 17 20.91 -7.80 -15.94
C LEU A 17 21.29 -8.39 -14.57
N GLY A 18 21.67 -9.67 -14.54
CA GLY A 18 22.05 -10.39 -13.33
C GLY A 18 22.64 -11.76 -13.66
N VAL A 19 23.19 -12.42 -12.64
CA VAL A 19 23.54 -13.84 -12.70
C VAL A 19 22.38 -14.69 -12.20
N VAL A 20 22.21 -15.89 -12.76
CA VAL A 20 21.14 -16.81 -12.37
C VAL A 20 21.75 -18.11 -11.86
N MET A 21 21.46 -18.46 -10.60
CA MET A 21 21.87 -19.74 -10.03
C MET A 21 21.14 -20.89 -10.72
N GLN A 22 21.88 -21.86 -11.22
CA GLN A 22 21.32 -23.07 -11.82
C GLN A 22 21.48 -24.26 -10.87
N GLN A 23 20.41 -25.04 -10.71
CA GLN A 23 20.41 -26.22 -9.85
C GLN A 23 21.47 -27.23 -10.31
N GLY A 24 22.25 -27.77 -9.36
CA GLY A 24 23.25 -28.79 -9.61
C GLY A 24 24.56 -28.28 -10.24
N ARG A 25 24.75 -26.95 -10.35
CA ARG A 25 26.02 -26.34 -10.80
C ARG A 25 26.84 -25.85 -9.61
N VAL A 26 28.17 -25.88 -9.76
CA VAL A 26 29.11 -25.31 -8.80
C VAL A 26 28.97 -23.78 -8.84
N GLN A 27 28.91 -23.14 -7.67
CA GLN A 27 28.97 -21.68 -7.57
C GLN A 27 30.42 -21.23 -7.55
N LEU A 28 30.74 -20.21 -8.34
CA LEU A 28 32.05 -19.57 -8.33
C LEU A 28 31.92 -18.17 -7.75
N ASP A 29 32.97 -17.70 -7.08
CA ASP A 29 33.14 -16.32 -6.65
C ASP A 29 32.99 -15.34 -7.84
N SER A 30 33.40 -15.74 -9.05
CA SER A 30 33.25 -14.92 -10.25
C SER A 30 31.80 -14.58 -10.57
N ASP A 31 30.85 -15.48 -10.29
CA ASP A 31 29.42 -15.24 -10.53
C ASP A 31 28.88 -14.21 -9.53
N TRP A 32 29.26 -14.32 -8.26
CA TRP A 32 28.92 -13.34 -7.22
C TRP A 32 29.52 -11.96 -7.53
N ASN A 33 30.79 -11.91 -7.91
CA ASN A 33 31.48 -10.66 -8.25
C ASN A 33 30.90 -10.00 -9.50
N GLU A 34 30.53 -10.79 -10.52
CA GLU A 34 29.86 -10.29 -11.71
C GLU A 34 28.48 -9.69 -11.38
N TRP A 35 27.71 -10.34 -10.50
CA TRP A 35 26.43 -9.79 -10.02
C TRP A 35 26.61 -8.46 -9.28
N VAL A 36 27.57 -8.37 -8.36
CA VAL A 36 27.87 -7.14 -7.62
C VAL A 36 28.31 -6.02 -8.59
N ALA A 37 29.15 -6.34 -9.58
CA ALA A 37 29.59 -5.36 -10.58
C ALA A 37 28.43 -4.84 -11.44
N GLN A 38 27.54 -5.73 -11.90
CA GLN A 38 26.32 -5.37 -12.64
C GLN A 38 25.40 -4.47 -11.81
N LEU A 39 25.18 -4.81 -10.54
CA LEU A 39 24.37 -4.02 -9.62
C LEU A 39 25.00 -2.64 -9.37
N SER A 40 26.30 -2.57 -9.06
CA SER A 40 27.03 -1.33 -8.82
C SER A 40 26.97 -0.40 -10.04
N ARG A 41 27.24 -0.93 -11.24
CA ARG A 41 27.17 -0.15 -12.49
C ARG A 41 25.75 0.33 -12.79
N ARG A 42 24.72 -0.44 -12.45
CA ARG A 42 23.32 -0.03 -12.61
C ARG A 42 22.93 1.08 -11.62
N LEU A 43 23.34 0.96 -10.36
CA LEU A 43 23.09 1.99 -9.34
C LEU A 43 23.80 3.29 -9.70
N GLN A 44 25.07 3.22 -10.08
CA GLN A 44 25.84 4.41 -10.47
C GLN A 44 25.22 5.10 -11.69
N ALA A 45 24.94 4.37 -12.77
CA ALA A 45 24.36 5.00 -13.96
C ALA A 45 22.93 5.50 -13.73
N GLY A 46 22.08 4.74 -13.03
CA GLY A 46 20.73 5.23 -12.70
C GLY A 46 20.76 6.50 -11.84
N THR A 47 21.73 6.60 -10.93
CA THR A 47 21.96 7.80 -10.12
C THR A 47 22.48 8.97 -10.98
N LEU A 48 23.44 8.70 -11.85
CA LEU A 48 24.00 9.68 -12.79
C LEU A 48 22.92 10.22 -13.75
N ASP A 49 22.12 9.34 -14.36
CA ASP A 49 21.04 9.69 -15.28
C ASP A 49 19.93 10.48 -14.58
N MET A 50 19.67 10.20 -13.30
CA MET A 50 18.65 10.89 -12.50
C MET A 50 19.07 12.30 -12.08
N PHE A 51 20.35 12.52 -11.78
CA PHE A 51 20.85 13.80 -11.26
C PHE A 51 21.54 14.67 -12.31
N ASN A 52 21.98 14.07 -13.42
CA ASN A 52 22.74 14.70 -14.50
C ASN A 52 23.97 15.49 -13.99
N GLY A 53 24.77 14.85 -13.14
CA GLY A 53 26.01 15.42 -12.59
C GLY A 53 26.13 15.23 -11.08
N SER A 54 26.96 16.07 -10.46
CA SER A 54 27.25 16.01 -9.02
C SER A 54 26.26 16.81 -8.19
N VAL A 55 25.63 16.19 -7.20
CA VAL A 55 24.56 16.80 -6.39
C VAL A 55 24.62 16.45 -4.91
N VAL A 56 24.17 17.37 -4.06
CA VAL A 56 23.98 17.18 -2.62
C VAL A 56 22.48 17.05 -2.33
N PRO A 57 22.02 15.99 -1.65
CA PRO A 57 20.61 15.83 -1.32
C PRO A 57 20.12 16.91 -0.35
N ARG A 58 18.96 17.51 -0.62
CA ARG A 58 18.33 18.52 0.24
C ARG A 58 17.91 18.02 1.61
N ILE A 59 17.78 16.72 1.78
CA ILE A 59 17.56 16.10 3.09
C ILE A 59 18.81 16.13 3.98
N THR A 60 19.97 16.41 3.40
CA THR A 60 21.26 16.65 4.08
C THR A 60 21.93 17.88 3.44
N PRO A 61 21.33 19.08 3.56
CA PRO A 61 21.76 20.26 2.79
C PRO A 61 23.17 20.75 3.17
N GLU A 62 23.60 20.45 4.40
CA GLU A 62 24.94 20.73 4.90
C GLU A 62 26.00 19.74 4.39
N GLY A 63 25.60 18.71 3.62
CA GLY A 63 26.51 17.69 3.12
C GLY A 63 27.63 18.28 2.29
N PHE A 64 28.87 18.13 2.75
CA PHE A 64 30.07 18.67 2.11
C PHE A 64 30.06 20.20 1.96
N LEU A 65 29.27 20.93 2.76
CA LEU A 65 29.37 22.40 2.81
C LEU A 65 30.77 22.78 3.30
N ILE A 66 31.39 23.74 2.62
CA ILE A 66 32.70 24.26 2.97
C ILE A 66 32.51 25.60 3.67
N GLU A 67 33.07 25.77 4.86
CA GLU A 67 33.16 27.07 5.55
C GLU A 67 34.63 27.39 5.80
N ALA A 68 35.07 28.60 5.43
CA ALA A 68 36.41 29.08 5.70
C ALA A 68 36.36 30.10 6.85
N ALA A 69 36.97 29.77 7.99
CA ALA A 69 36.96 30.64 9.16
C ALA A 69 38.30 30.59 9.90
N GLY A 70 38.85 31.76 10.23
CA GLY A 70 40.09 31.91 11.00
C GLY A 70 41.32 31.27 10.34
N GLY A 71 41.31 31.10 9.01
CA GLY A 71 42.36 30.36 8.29
C GLY A 71 42.21 28.84 8.33
N ALA A 72 41.12 28.31 8.88
CA ALA A 72 40.76 26.89 8.87
C ALA A 72 39.60 26.62 7.89
N LEU A 73 39.39 25.34 7.58
CA LEU A 73 38.30 24.88 6.72
C LEU A 73 37.51 23.77 7.44
N SER A 74 36.19 23.94 7.52
CA SER A 74 35.26 22.92 8.02
C SER A 74 34.47 22.29 6.85
N ILE A 75 34.04 21.04 7.03
CA ILE A 75 33.30 20.24 6.06
C ILE A 75 32.01 19.74 6.70
N GLY A 76 30.87 20.22 6.21
CA GLY A 76 29.55 19.88 6.75
C GLY A 76 29.16 18.41 6.57
N ALA A 77 28.41 17.89 7.54
CA ALA A 77 27.94 16.51 7.58
C ALA A 77 26.81 16.25 6.56
N GLY A 78 26.83 15.08 5.91
CA GLY A 78 25.82 14.69 4.94
C GLY A 78 26.39 13.97 3.73
N ARG A 79 25.59 13.91 2.65
CA ARG A 79 25.90 13.11 1.45
C ARG A 79 26.14 13.98 0.23
N ILE A 80 26.98 13.51 -0.68
CA ILE A 80 27.13 14.04 -2.04
C ILE A 80 27.19 12.87 -3.02
N TYR A 81 26.52 13.01 -4.15
CA TYR A 81 26.64 12.08 -5.28
C TYR A 81 27.56 12.72 -6.32
N VAL A 82 28.64 12.02 -6.69
CA VAL A 82 29.62 12.48 -7.68
C VAL A 82 29.67 11.45 -8.81
N ASP A 83 29.28 11.82 -10.01
CA ASP A 83 29.15 10.92 -11.16
C ASP A 83 28.37 9.62 -10.87
N GLY A 84 27.33 9.73 -10.02
CA GLY A 84 26.50 8.63 -9.56
C GLY A 84 27.07 7.82 -8.39
N LEU A 85 28.29 8.09 -7.92
CA LEU A 85 28.85 7.48 -6.70
C LEU A 85 28.41 8.26 -5.45
N LEU A 86 27.92 7.55 -4.44
CA LEU A 86 27.58 8.13 -3.14
C LEU A 86 28.83 8.27 -2.26
N ALA A 87 29.20 9.50 -1.92
CA ALA A 87 30.13 9.83 -0.85
C ALA A 87 29.37 10.38 0.36
N GLU A 88 29.72 9.91 1.56
CA GLU A 88 29.03 10.26 2.79
C GLU A 88 30.00 10.71 3.88
N ASN A 89 29.80 11.95 4.34
CA ASN A 89 30.45 12.51 5.50
C ASN A 89 29.55 12.27 6.73
N HIS A 90 29.90 11.27 7.54
CA HIS A 90 29.15 10.90 8.74
C HIS A 90 29.22 11.94 9.88
N GLY A 91 29.97 13.04 9.73
CA GLY A 91 29.99 14.15 10.68
C GLY A 91 30.74 13.88 11.99
N GLY A 92 30.95 14.95 12.76
CA GLY A 92 31.52 14.93 14.10
C GLY A 92 30.46 14.75 15.19
N ALA A 93 30.93 14.47 16.41
CA ALA A 93 30.06 14.38 17.59
C ALA A 93 29.28 15.70 17.84
N PRO A 94 28.07 15.64 18.43
CA PRO A 94 27.40 14.45 18.97
C PRO A 94 26.80 13.55 17.89
N LEU A 95 26.68 12.25 18.22
CA LEU A 95 25.96 11.29 17.40
C LEU A 95 24.45 11.41 17.65
N ALA A 96 23.66 11.38 16.58
CA ALA A 96 22.20 11.35 16.60
C ALA A 96 21.67 10.17 15.80
N TRP A 97 20.54 9.61 16.25
CA TRP A 97 19.84 8.55 15.51
C TRP A 97 19.13 9.12 14.28
N ASN A 98 19.47 8.60 13.11
CA ASN A 98 18.82 8.86 11.84
C ASN A 98 17.76 7.78 11.57
N PRO A 99 16.46 8.06 11.77
CA PRO A 99 15.41 7.05 11.58
C PRO A 99 15.18 6.69 10.11
N GLN A 100 15.59 7.51 9.14
CA GLN A 100 15.40 7.24 7.72
C GLN A 100 16.35 6.16 7.21
N LEU A 101 17.57 6.11 7.75
CA LEU A 101 18.59 5.11 7.42
C LEU A 101 18.78 4.06 8.53
N ALA A 102 18.14 4.26 9.69
CA ALA A 102 18.24 3.41 10.86
C ALA A 102 19.68 3.25 11.38
N GLU A 103 20.40 4.37 11.52
CA GLU A 103 21.80 4.41 11.95
C GLU A 103 22.12 5.61 12.85
N LEU A 104 23.31 5.62 13.46
CA LEU A 104 23.85 6.77 14.18
C LEU A 104 24.77 7.58 13.25
N SER A 105 24.54 8.88 13.16
CA SER A 105 25.39 9.82 12.41
C SER A 105 25.75 11.03 13.26
N GLY A 106 26.97 11.55 13.11
CA GLY A 106 27.40 12.81 13.69
C GLY A 106 26.63 14.00 13.11
N THR A 107 26.34 14.99 13.95
CA THR A 107 25.60 16.19 13.54
C THR A 107 26.48 17.42 13.32
N ALA A 108 27.75 17.37 13.72
CA ALA A 108 28.68 18.50 13.57
C ALA A 108 29.49 18.40 12.26
N ALA A 109 29.92 19.55 11.73
CA ALA A 109 30.94 19.59 10.69
C ALA A 109 32.27 19.02 11.23
N ILE A 110 33.11 18.51 10.33
CA ILE A 110 34.45 18.05 10.66
C ILE A 110 35.51 19.02 10.12
N ASP A 111 36.63 19.15 10.82
CA ASP A 111 37.75 19.94 10.33
C ASP A 111 38.41 19.27 9.11
N TYR A 112 38.97 20.07 8.20
CA TYR A 112 39.67 19.59 7.00
C TYR A 112 40.75 18.54 7.30
N ALA A 113 41.53 18.72 8.36
CA ALA A 113 42.58 17.77 8.76
C ALA A 113 42.03 16.50 9.45
N SER A 114 40.75 16.50 9.82
CA SER A 114 40.08 15.39 10.54
C SER A 114 39.24 14.51 9.62
N GLN A 115 39.39 14.64 8.30
CA GLN A 115 38.69 13.79 7.33
C GLN A 115 39.08 12.32 7.53
N PRO A 116 38.11 11.38 7.46
CA PRO A 116 38.37 9.96 7.76
C PRO A 116 39.39 9.32 6.81
N TYR A 117 39.47 9.83 5.57
CA TYR A 117 40.36 9.33 4.52
C TYR A 117 41.50 10.29 4.18
N LEU A 118 41.66 11.39 4.91
CA LEU A 118 42.88 12.21 4.88
C LEU A 118 43.73 11.79 6.07
N ARG A 119 44.50 10.71 5.94
CA ARG A 119 45.38 10.25 7.02
C ARG A 119 46.49 11.30 7.22
N PRO A 120 46.62 11.92 8.40
CA PRO A 120 47.74 12.83 8.65
C PRO A 120 49.04 12.02 8.71
N TYR A 121 50.13 12.62 8.24
CA TYR A 121 51.45 12.08 8.51
C TYR A 121 51.85 12.44 9.97
N PRO A 122 52.48 11.53 10.75
CA PRO A 122 52.79 11.79 12.18
C PRO A 122 53.73 12.98 12.46
N SER A 123 54.41 13.50 11.44
CA SER A 123 55.21 14.72 11.49
C SER A 123 54.49 15.83 10.72
N ASP A 124 54.36 17.00 11.36
CA ASP A 124 53.72 18.20 10.78
C ASP A 124 54.42 18.66 9.49
N ASP A 125 55.73 18.43 9.36
CA ASP A 125 56.53 18.83 8.20
C ASP A 125 56.17 18.07 6.90
N PHE A 126 55.40 16.99 7.00
CA PHE A 126 55.05 16.09 5.90
C PHE A 126 53.54 15.94 5.74
N ASN A 127 52.76 16.69 6.51
CA ASN A 127 51.31 16.62 6.49
C ASN A 127 50.79 17.50 5.35
N ASN A 128 50.31 16.89 4.27
CA ASN A 128 49.67 17.58 3.13
C ASN A 128 48.27 18.16 3.46
N SER A 129 47.99 18.36 4.76
CA SER A 129 46.76 18.96 5.28
C SER A 129 46.89 20.47 5.51
N ALA A 130 48.08 21.05 5.25
CA ALA A 130 48.30 22.49 5.38
C ALA A 130 47.49 23.25 4.32
N LEU A 131 46.59 24.12 4.76
CA LEU A 131 45.81 24.96 3.87
C LEU A 131 46.68 26.11 3.34
N PRO A 132 46.54 26.49 2.05
CA PRO A 132 47.29 27.61 1.48
C PRO A 132 46.90 28.94 2.14
N GLN A 133 47.78 29.94 2.08
CA GLN A 133 47.49 31.29 2.56
C GLN A 133 46.96 32.18 1.43
N GLY A 134 45.95 33.00 1.73
CA GLY A 134 45.36 33.94 0.78
C GLY A 134 44.30 33.27 -0.11
N GLY A 135 44.27 33.65 -1.40
CA GLY A 135 43.32 33.11 -2.36
C GLY A 135 43.19 33.98 -3.61
N PRO A 136 42.32 33.60 -4.56
CA PRO A 136 41.31 32.53 -4.45
C PRO A 136 41.83 31.12 -4.78
N HIS A 137 41.34 30.13 -4.04
CA HIS A 137 41.57 28.69 -4.23
C HIS A 137 40.23 27.97 -4.49
N LEU A 138 40.24 26.74 -4.99
CA LEU A 138 39.05 25.91 -5.21
C LEU A 138 39.09 24.68 -4.30
N ALA A 139 38.12 24.56 -3.40
CA ALA A 139 37.85 23.34 -2.67
C ALA A 139 37.01 22.39 -3.55
N TYR A 140 37.46 21.14 -3.69
CA TYR A 140 36.78 20.10 -4.46
C TYR A 140 36.85 18.77 -3.71
N VAL A 141 35.91 17.86 -4.00
CA VAL A 141 35.93 16.49 -3.49
C VAL A 141 36.41 15.54 -4.58
N ASP A 142 37.29 14.64 -4.19
CA ASP A 142 37.80 13.49 -4.95
C ASP A 142 37.15 12.23 -4.36
N VAL A 143 36.41 11.47 -5.18
CA VAL A 143 35.65 10.28 -4.79
C VAL A 143 36.08 9.09 -5.65
N TRP A 144 36.44 7.97 -5.02
CA TRP A 144 36.78 6.75 -5.73
C TRP A 144 36.39 5.51 -4.93
N GLN A 145 36.53 4.33 -5.54
CA GLN A 145 36.34 3.05 -4.86
C GLN A 145 37.67 2.34 -4.67
N ARG A 146 37.88 1.75 -3.48
CA ARG A 146 38.99 0.84 -3.21
C ARG A 146 38.50 -0.48 -2.65
N ASP A 147 39.25 -1.53 -2.89
CA ASP A 147 39.05 -2.81 -2.22
C ASP A 147 39.70 -2.76 -0.82
N VAL A 148 39.05 -3.38 0.18
CA VAL A 148 39.38 -3.46 1.62
C VAL A 148 39.38 -4.92 2.10
N SER A 149 40.48 -5.41 2.70
CA SER A 149 40.62 -6.76 3.26
C SER A 149 40.92 -6.69 4.76
N ALA A 150 41.02 -7.86 5.37
CA ALA A 150 41.45 -8.00 6.77
C ALA A 150 42.85 -7.42 7.06
N VAL A 151 43.71 -7.25 6.05
CA VAL A 151 45.06 -6.69 6.25
C VAL A 151 44.99 -5.21 6.68
N GLU A 152 43.98 -4.47 6.23
CA GLU A 152 43.80 -3.03 6.44
C GLU A 152 42.75 -2.78 7.50
N GLN A 153 41.73 -3.63 7.55
CA GLN A 153 40.70 -3.64 8.59
C GLN A 153 40.65 -5.01 9.27
N PRO A 154 41.47 -5.24 10.31
CA PRO A 154 41.52 -6.52 11.02
C PRO A 154 40.18 -6.98 11.61
N ASP A 155 39.27 -6.03 11.87
CA ASP A 155 37.91 -6.25 12.36
C ASP A 155 36.96 -6.88 11.32
N LEU A 156 37.37 -6.99 10.04
CA LEU A 156 36.64 -7.79 9.05
C LEU A 156 36.73 -9.30 9.33
N ILE A 157 37.71 -9.73 10.13
CA ILE A 157 37.77 -11.12 10.60
C ILE A 157 36.77 -11.29 11.75
N GLU A 158 35.76 -12.11 11.52
CA GLU A 158 34.82 -12.51 12.56
C GLU A 158 35.55 -13.25 13.67
N THR A 159 35.48 -12.72 14.90
CA THR A 159 36.20 -13.24 16.07
C THR A 159 35.83 -14.70 16.37
N ALA A 160 34.59 -15.11 16.08
CA ALA A 160 34.13 -16.48 16.33
C ALA A 160 34.76 -17.52 15.40
N VAL A 161 35.15 -17.15 14.17
CA VAL A 161 35.68 -18.10 13.17
C VAL A 161 37.18 -17.88 12.94
N GLY A 162 37.67 -16.65 13.10
CA GLY A 162 39.09 -16.31 13.06
C GLY A 162 39.75 -16.46 11.69
N VAL A 163 38.96 -16.47 10.60
CA VAL A 163 39.45 -16.61 9.23
C VAL A 163 38.92 -15.49 8.34
N ASP A 164 39.74 -15.06 7.38
CA ASP A 164 39.32 -14.15 6.32
C ASP A 164 38.41 -14.89 5.33
N THR A 165 37.28 -14.27 4.98
CA THR A 165 36.25 -14.86 4.12
C THR A 165 35.83 -13.96 2.97
N THR A 166 35.77 -12.65 3.19
CA THR A 166 35.28 -11.69 2.20
C THR A 166 35.91 -10.32 2.45
N GLY A 167 36.32 -9.65 1.39
CA GLY A 167 36.67 -8.24 1.44
C GLY A 167 35.46 -7.31 1.32
N ARG A 168 35.71 -6.00 1.36
CA ARG A 168 34.72 -4.94 1.15
C ARG A 168 35.20 -4.02 0.05
N ARG A 169 34.28 -3.53 -0.78
CA ARG A 169 34.56 -2.35 -1.62
C ARG A 169 34.11 -1.12 -0.87
N GLN A 170 35.03 -0.20 -0.63
CA GLN A 170 34.81 1.03 0.13
C GLN A 170 34.82 2.22 -0.83
N THR A 171 33.78 3.06 -0.76
CA THR A 171 33.82 4.39 -1.37
C THR A 171 34.62 5.32 -0.46
N VAL A 172 35.66 5.92 -1.02
CA VAL A 172 36.56 6.85 -0.35
C VAL A 172 36.27 8.25 -0.87
N TRP A 173 36.38 9.25 0.00
CA TRP A 173 36.29 10.65 -0.39
C TRP A 173 37.37 11.49 0.30
N GLN A 174 37.90 12.48 -0.41
CA GLN A 174 38.80 13.49 0.15
C GLN A 174 38.43 14.86 -0.41
N VAL A 175 38.23 15.83 0.48
CA VAL A 175 38.22 17.24 0.11
C VAL A 175 39.67 17.69 -0.03
N LYS A 176 40.00 18.28 -1.18
CA LYS A 176 41.31 18.82 -1.56
C LYS A 176 41.17 20.28 -1.98
N VAL A 177 42.28 21.02 -1.95
CA VAL A 177 42.33 22.43 -2.35
C VAL A 177 43.24 22.60 -3.56
N LEU A 178 42.69 23.13 -4.65
CA LEU A 178 43.45 23.54 -5.83
C LEU A 178 43.84 25.02 -5.70
N GLU A 179 45.14 25.29 -5.78
CA GLU A 179 45.66 26.62 -5.50
C GLU A 179 45.53 27.61 -6.68
N ASN A 180 45.40 28.91 -6.37
CA ASN A 180 45.53 30.03 -7.32
C ASN A 180 44.64 29.96 -8.57
N VAL A 181 43.38 29.58 -8.40
CA VAL A 181 42.40 29.40 -9.51
C VAL A 181 41.85 30.70 -10.10
N GLY A 182 42.16 31.86 -9.52
CA GLY A 182 41.61 33.14 -9.94
C GLY A 182 40.12 33.30 -9.63
N ASN A 183 39.48 34.32 -10.22
CA ASN A 183 38.09 34.66 -9.90
C ASN A 183 37.11 33.81 -10.72
N ILE A 184 36.87 32.59 -10.26
CA ILE A 184 35.88 31.66 -10.84
C ILE A 184 34.51 31.80 -10.16
N SER A 185 33.46 31.43 -10.88
CA SER A 185 32.08 31.26 -10.40
C SER A 185 31.61 29.82 -10.61
N ARG A 186 30.45 29.47 -10.05
CA ARG A 186 29.82 28.15 -10.23
C ARG A 186 29.62 27.78 -11.71
N ASP A 187 29.29 28.76 -12.54
CA ASP A 187 29.00 28.58 -13.97
C ASP A 187 30.25 28.65 -14.86
N THR A 188 31.44 28.83 -14.27
CA THR A 188 32.68 28.82 -15.03
C THR A 188 32.89 27.41 -15.63
N PRO A 189 33.05 27.28 -16.96
CA PRO A 189 33.33 25.99 -17.60
C PRO A 189 34.65 25.41 -17.09
N GLU A 190 34.72 24.09 -16.95
CA GLU A 190 35.86 23.39 -16.34
C GLU A 190 37.18 23.61 -17.10
N GLU A 191 37.14 23.77 -18.43
CA GLU A 191 38.30 24.17 -19.26
C GLU A 191 38.94 25.48 -18.86
N ASN A 192 38.18 26.39 -18.24
CA ASN A 192 38.63 27.74 -17.95
C ASN A 192 39.16 27.88 -16.52
N ILE A 193 39.18 26.80 -15.74
CA ILE A 193 39.70 26.79 -14.37
C ILE A 193 41.19 26.40 -14.42
N PRO A 194 42.11 27.30 -14.06
CA PRO A 194 43.55 27.01 -14.07
C PRO A 194 43.89 25.82 -13.18
N GLY A 195 44.65 24.85 -13.70
CA GLY A 195 45.11 23.68 -12.94
C GLY A 195 44.07 22.58 -12.73
N TRP A 196 42.79 22.81 -13.09
CA TRP A 196 41.72 21.85 -12.83
C TRP A 196 41.87 20.58 -13.67
N ARG A 197 42.18 20.73 -14.96
CA ARG A 197 42.34 19.58 -15.86
C ARG A 197 43.55 18.74 -15.45
N GLU A 198 44.69 19.36 -15.17
CA GLU A 198 45.91 18.65 -14.74
C GLU A 198 45.69 17.87 -13.42
N ALA A 199 44.87 18.41 -12.52
CA ALA A 199 44.54 17.76 -11.25
C ALA A 199 43.52 16.61 -11.38
N THR A 200 42.66 16.64 -12.40
CA THR A 200 41.48 15.74 -12.52
C THR A 200 41.50 14.83 -13.75
N GLU A 201 42.53 14.94 -14.61
CA GLU A 201 42.65 14.14 -15.84
C GLU A 201 42.59 12.63 -15.50
N PRO A 202 41.74 11.82 -16.14
CA PRO A 202 41.70 10.37 -15.89
C PRO A 202 42.98 9.67 -16.37
N SER A 203 43.18 8.40 -16.03
CA SER A 203 44.31 7.63 -16.57
C SER A 203 44.15 7.37 -18.08
N ALA A 204 45.22 7.64 -18.84
CA ALA A 204 45.29 7.32 -20.26
C ALA A 204 45.79 5.90 -20.53
N ALA A 205 46.16 5.14 -19.50
CA ALA A 205 46.82 3.84 -19.65
C ALA A 205 45.96 2.82 -20.40
N ARG A 206 46.57 2.04 -21.30
CA ARG A 206 45.94 0.93 -22.02
C ARG A 206 46.85 -0.30 -22.00
N LEU A 207 46.28 -1.47 -21.74
CA LEU A 207 46.99 -2.75 -21.77
C LEU A 207 46.40 -3.69 -22.81
N SER A 208 47.25 -4.36 -23.57
CA SER A 208 46.88 -5.51 -24.39
C SER A 208 47.63 -6.75 -23.95
N VAL A 209 46.94 -7.89 -23.89
CA VAL A 209 47.49 -9.17 -23.45
C VAL A 209 47.37 -10.17 -24.59
N GLY A 210 48.48 -10.84 -24.89
CA GLY A 210 48.54 -11.88 -25.90
C GLY A 210 49.43 -13.04 -25.46
N VAL A 211 49.66 -13.95 -26.39
CA VAL A 211 50.56 -15.09 -26.21
C VAL A 211 51.65 -15.08 -27.29
N GLY A 212 52.86 -15.44 -26.91
CA GLY A 212 54.03 -15.51 -27.76
C GLY A 212 54.87 -16.76 -27.48
N SER A 213 55.87 -17.00 -28.32
CA SER A 213 56.83 -18.10 -28.12
C SER A 213 58.16 -17.56 -27.59
N PRO A 214 58.44 -17.64 -26.27
CA PRO A 214 59.71 -17.20 -25.72
C PRO A 214 60.86 -18.13 -26.18
N PRO A 215 62.08 -17.62 -26.39
CA PRO A 215 63.21 -18.39 -26.94
C PRO A 215 63.69 -19.58 -26.07
N ASP A 216 63.57 -19.48 -24.75
CA ASP A 216 64.30 -20.36 -23.80
C ASP A 216 63.45 -21.49 -23.18
N GLU A 217 62.20 -21.68 -23.61
CA GLU A 217 61.34 -22.78 -23.13
C GLU A 217 61.18 -23.92 -24.15
N ALA A 218 61.92 -23.87 -25.26
CA ALA A 218 61.77 -24.80 -26.39
C ALA A 218 62.20 -26.25 -26.08
N ASP A 219 62.98 -26.49 -25.03
CA ASP A 219 63.64 -27.78 -24.77
C ASP A 219 63.13 -28.55 -23.52
N ASN A 220 62.03 -28.15 -22.89
CA ASN A 220 61.46 -28.90 -21.76
C ASN A 220 60.29 -29.81 -22.23
N PRO A 221 60.46 -31.15 -22.33
CA PRO A 221 59.45 -32.08 -22.84
C PRO A 221 58.20 -32.21 -21.95
N CYS A 222 58.19 -31.58 -20.77
CA CYS A 222 57.03 -31.49 -19.88
C CYS A 222 56.16 -30.24 -20.10
N LEU A 223 56.56 -29.32 -21.00
CA LEU A 223 55.79 -28.13 -21.38
C LEU A 223 54.94 -28.40 -22.63
N ILE A 224 53.75 -27.83 -22.67
CA ILE A 224 52.77 -28.02 -23.75
C ILE A 224 53.34 -27.44 -25.07
N SER A 225 53.09 -28.13 -26.20
CA SER A 225 53.59 -27.81 -27.55
C SER A 225 53.55 -26.30 -27.91
N PRO A 226 54.51 -25.77 -28.69
CA PRO A 226 54.59 -24.34 -29.05
C PRO A 226 53.33 -23.71 -29.67
N THR A 227 52.40 -24.53 -30.18
CA THR A 227 51.12 -24.10 -30.76
C THR A 227 50.02 -23.79 -29.72
N ALA A 228 50.21 -24.16 -28.45
CA ALA A 228 49.24 -23.96 -27.36
C ALA A 228 49.63 -22.70 -26.56
N GLY A 229 48.73 -21.72 -26.46
CA GLY A 229 49.00 -20.38 -25.94
C GLY A 229 49.69 -20.33 -24.56
N TYR A 230 48.90 -20.44 -23.48
CA TYR A 230 49.39 -20.45 -22.10
C TYR A 230 50.08 -21.77 -21.74
N ARG A 231 51.29 -21.71 -21.19
CA ARG A 231 52.13 -22.89 -20.92
C ARG A 231 52.20 -23.32 -19.45
N GLY A 232 51.52 -22.60 -18.56
CA GLY A 232 51.49 -22.93 -17.14
C GLY A 232 50.64 -24.16 -16.83
N LEU A 233 51.02 -24.91 -15.79
CA LEU A 233 50.31 -26.12 -15.37
C LEU A 233 49.06 -25.83 -14.52
N GLU A 234 48.95 -24.62 -13.98
CA GLU A 234 47.89 -24.20 -13.05
C GLU A 234 47.01 -23.11 -13.67
N ASN A 235 45.76 -23.05 -13.21
CA ASN A 235 44.88 -21.91 -13.51
C ASN A 235 45.30 -20.73 -12.65
N GLN A 236 45.48 -19.56 -13.26
CA GLN A 236 46.01 -18.37 -12.61
C GLN A 236 45.13 -17.15 -12.89
N LEU A 237 45.19 -16.15 -12.01
CA LEU A 237 44.57 -14.83 -12.20
C LEU A 237 45.66 -13.77 -12.13
N TYR A 238 46.21 -13.44 -13.28
CA TYR A 238 47.31 -12.47 -13.38
C TYR A 238 46.82 -11.07 -13.05
N ARG A 239 47.65 -10.32 -12.32
CA ARG A 239 47.54 -8.87 -12.12
C ARG A 239 48.76 -8.18 -12.68
N VAL A 240 48.56 -7.19 -13.52
CA VAL A 240 49.58 -6.27 -14.02
C VAL A 240 49.23 -4.90 -13.47
N GLU A 241 50.15 -4.28 -12.73
CA GLU A 241 49.92 -3.00 -12.03
C GLU A 241 51.05 -2.02 -12.33
N VAL A 242 50.69 -0.78 -12.69
CA VAL A 242 51.62 0.34 -12.79
C VAL A 242 52.10 0.67 -11.39
N HIS A 243 53.41 0.59 -11.18
CA HIS A 243 54.03 0.93 -9.91
C HIS A 243 54.28 2.44 -9.86
N THR A 244 55.20 2.93 -10.70
CA THR A 244 55.51 4.36 -10.82
C THR A 244 54.84 4.90 -12.09
N GLY A 245 53.92 5.85 -11.92
CA GLY A 245 53.27 6.55 -13.04
C GLY A 245 54.24 7.43 -13.86
N GLY A 246 53.74 7.96 -14.99
CA GLY A 246 54.48 8.83 -15.88
C GLY A 246 54.22 8.53 -17.36
N SER A 247 55.08 9.06 -18.23
CA SER A 247 55.01 8.84 -19.67
C SER A 247 55.62 7.49 -20.10
N LEU A 248 55.32 7.05 -21.32
CA LEU A 248 55.95 5.87 -21.93
C LEU A 248 57.49 5.95 -21.87
N GLY A 249 58.14 4.86 -21.46
CA GLY A 249 59.60 4.81 -21.28
C GLY A 249 60.10 5.30 -19.92
N THR A 250 59.24 5.90 -19.09
CA THR A 250 59.57 6.32 -17.72
C THR A 250 58.72 5.60 -16.67
N ALA A 251 57.44 5.39 -16.97
CA ALA A 251 56.54 4.64 -16.10
C ALA A 251 57.02 3.19 -15.90
N THR A 252 56.74 2.62 -14.74
CA THR A 252 57.13 1.25 -14.38
C THR A 252 55.91 0.43 -13.98
N PHE A 253 56.03 -0.90 -14.10
CA PHE A 253 55.00 -1.84 -13.70
C PHE A 253 55.59 -3.03 -12.96
N LYS A 254 54.70 -3.78 -12.32
CA LYS A 254 54.94 -5.03 -11.60
C LYS A 254 53.78 -5.97 -11.88
N TRP A 255 54.00 -7.27 -11.71
CA TRP A 255 52.95 -8.25 -11.93
C TRP A 255 52.99 -9.39 -10.91
N SER A 256 51.86 -10.06 -10.76
CA SER A 256 51.66 -11.23 -9.91
C SER A 256 50.76 -12.25 -10.62
N ARG A 257 50.97 -13.54 -10.37
CA ARG A 257 50.14 -14.64 -10.89
C ARG A 257 48.89 -14.91 -10.05
N ASP A 258 48.94 -14.55 -8.76
CA ASP A 258 47.89 -14.78 -7.76
C ASP A 258 47.14 -13.48 -7.42
N ASN A 259 46.94 -12.59 -8.39
CA ASN A 259 46.32 -11.27 -8.20
C ASN A 259 46.95 -10.44 -7.05
N ALA A 260 48.23 -10.64 -6.73
CA ALA A 260 48.95 -10.01 -5.63
C ALA A 260 48.25 -10.16 -4.26
N THR A 261 47.63 -11.31 -4.00
CA THR A 261 46.80 -11.58 -2.80
C THR A 261 47.59 -11.99 -1.57
N VAL A 262 48.82 -12.49 -1.75
CA VAL A 262 49.72 -12.85 -0.66
C VAL A 262 50.22 -11.57 0.01
N ALA A 263 49.59 -11.21 1.12
CA ALA A 263 49.90 -10.02 1.90
C ALA A 263 49.83 -10.28 3.41
N SER A 264 50.54 -9.48 4.20
CA SER A 264 50.47 -9.51 5.65
C SER A 264 50.69 -8.13 6.26
N ARG A 265 50.12 -7.91 7.45
CA ARG A 265 50.37 -6.71 8.25
C ARG A 265 51.80 -6.74 8.76
N VAL A 266 52.47 -5.59 8.69
CA VAL A 266 53.76 -5.37 9.32
C VAL A 266 53.49 -4.84 10.72
N THR A 267 54.04 -5.50 11.73
CA THR A 267 53.88 -5.10 13.14
C THR A 267 55.07 -4.30 13.65
N HIS A 268 56.28 -4.62 13.17
CA HIS A 268 57.51 -3.97 13.58
C HIS A 268 58.47 -3.82 12.39
N ILE A 269 59.22 -2.73 12.36
CA ILE A 269 60.35 -2.51 11.44
C ILE A 269 61.58 -2.27 12.29
N ASN A 270 62.62 -3.09 12.14
CA ASN A 270 63.81 -2.97 12.99
C ASN A 270 64.57 -1.64 12.75
N PRO A 271 65.45 -1.21 13.67
CA PRO A 271 66.17 0.06 13.56
C PRO A 271 67.03 0.21 12.30
N GLU A 272 67.62 -0.90 11.82
CA GLU A 272 68.43 -0.95 10.59
C GLU A 272 67.55 -0.98 9.32
N ARG A 273 66.23 -1.19 9.49
CA ARG A 273 65.19 -1.26 8.46
C ARG A 273 65.42 -2.30 7.37
N ASP A 274 66.30 -3.26 7.62
CA ASP A 274 66.58 -4.41 6.78
C ASP A 274 65.71 -5.62 7.12
N ARG A 275 64.90 -5.55 8.20
CA ARG A 275 64.02 -6.63 8.64
C ARG A 275 62.69 -6.11 9.16
N ILE A 276 61.61 -6.75 8.74
CA ILE A 276 60.25 -6.51 9.22
C ILE A 276 59.68 -7.73 9.92
N THR A 277 58.85 -7.51 10.94
CA THR A 277 58.05 -8.55 11.59
C THR A 277 56.63 -8.50 11.04
N VAL A 278 56.15 -9.61 10.51
CA VAL A 278 54.81 -9.73 9.93
C VAL A 278 53.88 -10.53 10.83
N GLU A 279 52.58 -10.33 10.66
CA GLU A 279 51.58 -11.10 11.41
C GLU A 279 51.54 -12.57 10.96
N SER A 280 51.71 -12.82 9.67
CA SER A 280 51.72 -14.14 9.05
C SER A 280 52.73 -14.21 7.89
N ILE A 281 53.41 -15.34 7.74
CA ILE A 281 54.34 -15.62 6.63
C ILE A 281 53.60 -16.21 5.41
N GLY A 282 52.40 -16.73 5.60
CA GLY A 282 51.63 -17.38 4.55
C GLY A 282 50.58 -18.33 5.12
N ARG A 283 49.63 -18.75 4.28
CA ARG A 283 48.56 -19.68 4.66
C ARG A 283 48.97 -21.14 4.49
N ASP A 284 49.73 -21.43 3.44
CA ASP A 284 50.21 -22.75 3.05
C ASP A 284 51.54 -22.64 2.29
N ASP A 285 52.07 -23.76 1.80
CA ASP A 285 53.37 -23.83 1.13
C ASP A 285 53.41 -23.09 -0.23
N LEU A 286 52.27 -22.77 -0.83
CA LEU A 286 52.17 -22.07 -2.12
C LEU A 286 51.90 -20.56 -1.92
N LEU A 287 50.96 -20.23 -1.04
CA LEU A 287 50.53 -18.87 -0.71
C LEU A 287 51.27 -18.32 0.52
N ARG A 288 52.60 -18.19 0.39
CA ARG A 288 53.53 -17.70 1.41
C ARG A 288 54.61 -16.78 0.85
N PHE A 289 55.28 -16.05 1.72
CA PHE A 289 56.54 -15.38 1.40
C PHE A 289 57.69 -16.41 1.37
N ASN A 290 58.50 -16.34 0.33
CA ASN A 290 59.69 -17.17 0.15
C ASN A 290 60.95 -16.31 0.02
N ASP A 291 62.09 -16.94 0.26
CA ASP A 291 63.40 -16.35 0.01
C ASP A 291 63.53 -15.94 -1.46
N GLY A 292 63.99 -14.72 -1.71
CA GLY A 292 64.21 -14.21 -3.06
C GLY A 292 62.97 -13.58 -3.72
N ASP A 293 61.80 -13.65 -3.10
CA ASP A 293 60.57 -13.01 -3.58
C ASP A 293 60.69 -11.48 -3.56
N TRP A 294 60.04 -10.83 -4.53
CA TRP A 294 59.83 -9.38 -4.49
C TRP A 294 58.58 -9.07 -3.69
N VAL A 295 58.70 -8.14 -2.76
CA VAL A 295 57.61 -7.66 -1.92
C VAL A 295 57.51 -6.15 -1.94
N GLU A 296 56.31 -5.62 -1.87
CA GLU A 296 56.04 -4.20 -1.73
C GLU A 296 55.58 -3.91 -0.30
N VAL A 297 56.32 -3.04 0.40
CA VAL A 297 55.90 -2.50 1.69
C VAL A 297 55.12 -1.21 1.44
N THR A 298 53.90 -1.09 1.97
CA THR A 298 53.04 0.08 1.79
C THR A 298 52.17 0.32 3.02
N ASP A 299 51.38 1.39 3.02
CA ASP A 299 50.43 1.73 4.07
C ASP A 299 49.27 2.58 3.54
N ASP A 300 48.28 2.86 4.40
CA ASP A 300 47.07 3.61 4.03
C ASP A 300 47.39 5.06 3.62
N TRP A 301 48.44 5.67 4.18
CA TRP A 301 48.81 7.03 3.82
C TRP A 301 49.28 7.10 2.37
N ARG A 302 50.18 6.18 1.97
CA ARG A 302 50.67 6.10 0.59
C ARG A 302 49.53 5.74 -0.37
N GLU A 303 48.72 4.74 -0.05
CA GLU A 303 47.58 4.32 -0.87
C GLU A 303 46.58 5.46 -1.09
N LEU A 304 46.20 6.18 -0.03
CA LEU A 304 45.23 7.28 -0.10
C LEU A 304 45.78 8.57 -0.74
N ASN A 305 47.10 8.69 -0.91
CA ASN A 305 47.76 9.77 -1.66
C ASN A 305 48.20 9.34 -3.07
N ASN A 306 47.79 8.15 -3.51
CA ASN A 306 48.16 7.58 -4.81
C ASN A 306 49.68 7.46 -5.03
N LEU A 307 50.42 7.18 -3.96
CA LEU A 307 51.87 6.97 -3.99
C LEU A 307 52.21 5.47 -4.02
N PRO A 308 53.23 5.06 -4.79
CA PRO A 308 53.69 3.68 -4.78
C PRO A 308 54.27 3.26 -3.42
N GLY A 309 54.22 1.96 -3.13
CA GLY A 309 54.94 1.37 -2.01
C GLY A 309 56.44 1.22 -2.30
N GLU A 310 57.18 0.70 -1.33
CA GLU A 310 58.61 0.39 -1.47
C GLU A 310 58.79 -1.08 -1.89
N LEU A 311 59.28 -1.32 -3.10
CA LEU A 311 59.66 -2.66 -3.53
C LEU A 311 61.00 -3.08 -2.90
N ARG A 312 61.02 -4.28 -2.30
CA ARG A 312 62.20 -4.92 -1.72
C ARG A 312 62.22 -6.39 -2.06
N ARG A 313 63.41 -6.92 -2.26
CA ARG A 313 63.62 -8.36 -2.42
C ARG A 313 63.94 -8.98 -1.07
N ILE A 314 63.23 -10.06 -0.73
CA ILE A 314 63.55 -10.89 0.43
C ILE A 314 64.89 -11.57 0.17
N LYS A 315 65.78 -11.52 1.15
CA LYS A 315 67.13 -12.08 1.04
C LYS A 315 67.09 -13.54 0.63
N ALA A 316 67.85 -13.89 -0.41
CA ALA A 316 67.97 -15.28 -0.84
C ALA A 316 68.79 -16.10 0.18
N GLY A 317 68.25 -17.24 0.65
CA GLY A 317 68.96 -18.17 1.55
C GLY A 317 68.95 -17.71 3.01
N GLY A 318 67.76 -17.68 3.62
CA GLY A 318 67.52 -17.31 5.02
C GLY A 318 66.93 -15.91 5.20
N GLY A 319 66.14 -15.42 4.24
CA GLY A 319 65.42 -14.15 4.35
C GLY A 319 64.09 -14.28 5.08
N VAL A 320 63.49 -15.48 5.09
CA VAL A 320 62.26 -15.79 5.81
C VAL A 320 62.56 -16.58 7.08
N ASP A 321 62.15 -16.05 8.24
CA ASP A 321 62.13 -16.78 9.51
C ASP A 321 60.69 -17.07 9.91
N GLU A 322 60.28 -18.33 9.83
CA GLU A 322 58.92 -18.77 10.14
C GLU A 322 58.59 -18.70 11.65
N ILE A 323 59.58 -18.94 12.51
CA ILE A 323 59.38 -18.96 13.96
C ILE A 323 59.28 -17.53 14.49
N ALA A 324 60.18 -16.65 14.04
CA ALA A 324 60.18 -15.24 14.41
C ALA A 324 59.16 -14.41 13.61
N ARG A 325 58.59 -14.97 12.53
CA ARG A 325 57.73 -14.30 11.55
C ARG A 325 58.36 -13.04 11.00
N THR A 326 59.61 -13.14 10.55
CA THR A 326 60.35 -11.99 10.01
C THR A 326 60.74 -12.18 8.56
N LEU A 327 60.74 -11.07 7.82
CA LEU A 327 61.26 -10.97 6.46
C LEU A 327 62.46 -10.05 6.47
N ALA A 328 63.63 -10.54 6.05
CA ALA A 328 64.86 -9.79 5.89
C ALA A 328 65.11 -9.47 4.42
N PHE A 329 65.56 -8.25 4.13
CA PHE A 329 65.72 -7.73 2.78
C PHE A 329 67.18 -7.65 2.34
N ASP A 330 67.42 -7.75 1.03
CA ASP A 330 68.75 -7.53 0.45
C ASP A 330 69.23 -6.07 0.60
N ARG A 331 68.28 -5.15 0.70
CA ARG A 331 68.50 -3.71 0.93
C ARG A 331 67.53 -3.20 1.98
N PRO A 332 67.97 -2.36 2.92
CA PRO A 332 67.07 -1.78 3.90
C PRO A 332 65.97 -0.95 3.22
N LEU A 333 64.82 -0.86 3.88
CA LEU A 333 63.81 0.15 3.57
C LEU A 333 64.44 1.55 3.75
N PRO A 334 63.96 2.57 3.03
CA PRO A 334 64.57 3.90 3.11
C PRO A 334 64.49 4.44 4.53
N ALA A 335 65.45 5.28 4.93
CA ALA A 335 65.48 5.87 6.27
C ALA A 335 64.31 6.88 6.46
N GLU A 336 64.13 7.34 7.71
CA GLU A 336 63.21 8.45 7.99
C GLU A 336 63.59 9.67 7.12
N PRO A 337 62.60 10.36 6.52
CA PRO A 337 62.86 11.31 5.48
C PRO A 337 63.37 12.62 6.08
N SER A 338 64.29 13.29 5.37
CA SER A 338 64.84 14.59 5.78
C SER A 338 64.12 15.79 5.14
N SER A 339 63.11 15.57 4.28
CA SER A 339 62.38 16.62 3.54
C SER A 339 61.04 16.11 2.98
N ILE A 340 60.03 16.98 2.92
CA ILE A 340 58.69 16.71 2.34
C ILE A 340 58.71 16.13 0.92
N ASN A 341 59.79 16.34 0.16
CA ASN A 341 59.96 15.82 -1.21
C ASN A 341 60.51 14.38 -1.26
N ASP A 342 60.75 13.76 -0.11
CA ASP A 342 61.20 12.37 0.02
C ASP A 342 60.13 11.56 0.78
N PRO A 343 59.06 11.08 0.11
CA PRO A 343 57.93 10.41 0.74
C PRO A 343 58.25 8.98 1.22
N CYS A 344 59.53 8.60 1.27
CA CYS A 344 60.02 7.24 1.33
C CYS A 344 59.93 6.55 2.71
N ASN A 345 58.92 6.83 3.56
CA ASN A 345 58.95 6.39 4.95
C ASN A 345 57.74 5.58 5.50
N PHE A 346 58.00 4.83 6.58
CA PHE A 346 57.12 4.01 7.40
C PHE A 346 57.45 4.30 8.89
N PRO A 347 56.71 5.19 9.56
CA PRO A 347 57.05 5.63 10.91
C PRO A 347 56.89 4.51 11.93
N VAL A 348 57.84 4.42 12.85
CA VAL A 348 57.84 3.48 13.97
C VAL A 348 57.92 4.19 15.32
N GLY A 349 57.24 3.66 16.33
CA GLY A 349 57.33 4.13 17.71
C GLY A 349 58.66 3.76 18.38
N GLY A 350 58.86 4.21 19.63
CA GLY A 350 60.09 3.95 20.39
C GLY A 350 60.40 2.47 20.69
N ASN A 351 59.45 1.58 20.44
CA ASN A 351 59.60 0.11 20.50
C ASN A 351 59.72 -0.55 19.12
N ASN A 352 59.92 0.23 18.05
CA ASN A 352 59.97 -0.19 16.65
C ASN A 352 58.62 -0.72 16.09
N ALA A 353 57.52 -0.56 16.81
CA ALA A 353 56.21 -0.93 16.31
C ALA A 353 55.72 0.08 15.27
N THR A 354 55.11 -0.40 14.19
CA THR A 354 54.48 0.46 13.19
C THR A 354 53.23 1.13 13.75
N ASP A 355 52.91 2.32 13.25
CA ASP A 355 51.65 3.00 13.58
C ASP A 355 50.43 2.18 13.12
N SER A 356 49.59 1.77 14.08
CA SER A 356 48.39 0.99 13.82
C SER A 356 47.35 1.74 12.99
N SER A 357 47.35 3.08 12.99
CA SER A 357 46.42 3.90 12.20
C SER A 357 46.78 3.98 10.72
N ARG A 358 48.04 3.66 10.36
CA ARG A 358 48.53 3.61 8.98
C ARG A 358 48.34 2.25 8.33
N ASN A 359 48.11 1.18 9.10
CA ASN A 359 47.96 -0.19 8.56
C ASN A 359 49.10 -0.58 7.61
N THR A 360 50.34 -0.42 8.11
CA THR A 360 51.55 -0.81 7.35
C THR A 360 51.51 -2.30 7.02
N ARG A 361 51.82 -2.64 5.78
CA ARG A 361 51.64 -3.98 5.22
C ARG A 361 52.66 -4.29 4.15
N VAL A 362 52.83 -5.57 3.89
CA VAL A 362 53.73 -6.11 2.85
C VAL A 362 52.95 -7.03 1.93
N ARG A 363 53.23 -6.97 0.62
CA ARG A 363 52.55 -7.75 -0.43
C ARG A 363 53.56 -8.40 -1.36
N ARG A 364 53.37 -9.68 -1.70
CA ARG A 364 54.22 -10.42 -2.64
C ARG A 364 53.88 -10.08 -4.09
N TRP A 365 54.92 -10.04 -4.92
CA TRP A 365 54.84 -9.94 -6.36
C TRP A 365 55.72 -11.03 -7.00
N ASP A 366 55.22 -11.67 -8.05
CA ASP A 366 55.84 -12.88 -8.62
C ASP A 366 56.82 -12.59 -9.76
N HIS A 367 56.99 -11.30 -10.12
CA HIS A 367 57.99 -10.89 -11.09
C HIS A 367 59.40 -11.20 -10.58
N THR A 368 60.21 -11.89 -11.38
CA THR A 368 61.59 -12.24 -11.00
C THR A 368 62.41 -12.53 -12.25
N GLY A 369 63.74 -12.49 -12.11
CA GLY A 369 64.65 -12.88 -13.17
C GLY A 369 64.64 -11.94 -14.38
N GLN A 370 64.89 -12.50 -15.57
CA GLN A 370 65.04 -11.73 -16.82
C GLN A 370 63.69 -11.41 -17.44
N VAL A 371 63.40 -10.12 -17.58
CA VAL A 371 62.30 -9.59 -18.40
C VAL A 371 62.80 -9.50 -19.83
N ARG A 372 62.06 -10.10 -20.78
CA ARG A 372 62.42 -10.13 -22.20
C ARG A 372 61.40 -9.38 -23.05
N ARG A 373 61.85 -8.83 -24.17
CA ARG A 373 60.98 -8.29 -25.22
C ARG A 373 60.38 -9.43 -26.05
N ASP A 374 59.32 -9.13 -26.78
CA ASP A 374 58.68 -10.02 -27.76
C ASP A 374 59.64 -10.60 -28.81
N ASP A 375 60.71 -9.88 -29.16
CA ASP A 375 61.81 -10.34 -30.03
C ASP A 375 62.80 -11.31 -29.35
N GLY A 376 62.62 -11.59 -28.06
CA GLY A 376 63.45 -12.49 -27.25
C GLY A 376 64.66 -11.83 -26.59
N SER A 377 64.97 -10.57 -26.89
CA SER A 377 66.06 -9.82 -26.25
C SER A 377 65.77 -9.55 -24.77
N VAL A 378 66.81 -9.55 -23.93
CA VAL A 378 66.66 -9.17 -22.51
C VAL A 378 66.44 -7.66 -22.42
N ALA A 379 65.34 -7.25 -21.78
CA ALA A 379 65.02 -5.86 -21.48
C ALA A 379 65.64 -5.42 -20.15
N GLN A 380 65.47 -6.24 -19.11
CA GLN A 380 65.93 -5.97 -17.74
C GLN A 380 66.12 -7.30 -16.99
N ASN A 381 67.00 -7.36 -15.99
CA ASN A 381 67.10 -8.50 -15.07
C ASN A 381 66.83 -8.04 -13.64
N LEU A 382 65.74 -8.52 -13.07
CA LEU A 382 65.29 -8.12 -11.74
C LEU A 382 66.15 -8.72 -10.63
N ASN A 383 66.96 -9.75 -10.93
CA ASN A 383 67.85 -10.38 -9.95
C ASN A 383 69.25 -9.74 -9.89
N ASP A 384 69.54 -8.73 -10.71
CA ASP A 384 70.85 -8.07 -10.72
C ASP A 384 71.12 -7.31 -9.40
N PRO A 385 72.36 -7.34 -8.86
CA PRO A 385 72.76 -6.55 -7.70
C PRO A 385 72.69 -5.04 -8.02
N GLY A 386 71.53 -4.42 -7.80
CA GLY A 386 71.25 -3.14 -8.46
C GLY A 386 69.76 -2.83 -8.54
N SER A 387 69.00 -3.86 -8.90
CA SER A 387 67.57 -3.78 -9.20
C SER A 387 66.75 -3.19 -8.03
N ASN A 388 65.80 -2.34 -8.37
CA ASN A 388 64.71 -1.88 -7.49
C ASN A 388 63.44 -2.73 -7.64
N GLY A 389 63.44 -3.74 -8.51
CA GLY A 389 62.28 -4.63 -8.75
C GLY A 389 61.25 -4.05 -9.73
N GLU A 390 61.39 -2.79 -10.12
CA GLU A 390 60.47 -2.14 -11.05
C GLU A 390 60.77 -2.51 -12.50
N ILE A 391 59.75 -2.89 -13.27
CA ILE A 391 59.90 -3.18 -14.70
C ILE A 391 59.53 -1.93 -15.51
N VAL A 392 60.44 -1.43 -16.33
CA VAL A 392 60.16 -0.23 -17.15
C VAL A 392 59.15 -0.55 -18.26
N ILE A 393 58.11 0.28 -18.39
CA ILE A 393 57.17 0.23 -19.50
C ILE A 393 57.89 0.76 -20.76
N PRO A 394 58.07 -0.05 -21.81
CA PRO A 394 58.82 0.36 -22.99
C PRO A 394 58.02 1.38 -23.82
N PRO A 395 58.69 2.12 -24.72
CA PRO A 395 58.01 2.92 -25.74
C PRO A 395 57.05 2.09 -26.60
N THR A 396 56.10 2.77 -27.27
CA THR A 396 54.98 2.16 -28.01
C THR A 396 55.39 0.98 -28.91
N ALA A 397 54.52 -0.04 -28.96
CA ALA A 397 54.61 -1.21 -29.85
C ALA A 397 55.69 -2.26 -29.51
N THR A 398 56.30 -2.22 -28.32
CA THR A 398 57.18 -3.30 -27.84
C THR A 398 56.45 -4.17 -26.81
N GLY A 399 56.28 -5.45 -27.08
CA GLY A 399 55.74 -6.40 -26.11
C GLY A 399 56.78 -6.85 -25.09
N LEU A 400 56.37 -7.12 -23.86
CA LEU A 400 57.21 -7.75 -22.84
C LEU A 400 56.65 -9.11 -22.45
N PHE A 401 57.52 -10.12 -22.42
CA PHE A 401 57.20 -11.39 -21.79
C PHE A 401 57.19 -11.25 -20.28
N ILE A 402 56.13 -11.76 -19.65
CA ILE A 402 56.10 -11.98 -18.20
C ILE A 402 56.51 -13.43 -17.90
N GLU A 403 55.60 -14.39 -17.96
CA GLU A 403 55.89 -15.82 -17.80
C GLU A 403 54.97 -16.70 -18.66
N HIS A 404 55.34 -17.98 -18.83
CA HIS A 404 54.53 -19.02 -19.48
C HIS A 404 53.97 -18.65 -20.87
N GLY A 405 54.72 -17.85 -21.64
CA GLY A 405 54.35 -17.40 -22.98
C GLY A 405 53.41 -16.19 -23.02
N ILE A 406 53.06 -15.57 -21.88
CA ILE A 406 52.19 -14.39 -21.86
C ILE A 406 53.01 -13.14 -22.21
N VAL A 407 52.47 -12.33 -23.14
CA VAL A 407 53.05 -11.05 -23.59
C VAL A 407 52.10 -9.91 -23.28
N VAL A 408 52.64 -8.84 -22.70
CA VAL A 408 51.91 -7.59 -22.40
C VAL A 408 52.41 -6.43 -23.26
N HIS A 409 51.48 -5.61 -23.75
CA HIS A 409 51.77 -4.39 -24.50
C HIS A 409 51.07 -3.20 -23.84
N PHE A 410 51.81 -2.12 -23.65
CA PHE A 410 51.28 -0.89 -23.07
C PHE A 410 51.13 0.19 -24.15
N ASP A 411 50.05 0.95 -24.06
CA ASP A 411 49.77 2.10 -24.92
C ASP A 411 49.05 3.19 -24.11
N LEU A 412 48.90 4.37 -24.70
CA LEU A 412 48.09 5.46 -24.16
C LEU A 412 46.83 5.65 -25.02
N SER A 413 45.78 6.19 -24.40
CA SER A 413 44.53 6.51 -25.09
C SER A 413 44.75 7.58 -26.15
N PRO A 414 44.27 7.42 -27.39
CA PRO A 414 44.41 8.44 -28.44
C PRO A 414 43.33 9.55 -28.32
N ASP A 415 42.50 9.51 -27.28
CA ASP A 415 41.38 10.44 -27.11
C ASP A 415 41.86 11.82 -26.68
N ALA A 416 42.01 12.72 -27.65
CA ALA A 416 42.45 14.10 -27.42
C ALA A 416 41.44 14.97 -26.65
N ALA A 417 40.18 14.55 -26.52
CA ALA A 417 39.19 15.28 -25.73
C ALA A 417 39.37 15.03 -24.22
N LEU A 418 39.73 13.80 -23.85
CA LEU A 418 40.06 13.43 -22.47
C LEU A 418 41.52 13.72 -22.11
N HIS A 419 42.44 13.61 -23.09
CA HIS A 419 43.89 13.72 -22.89
C HIS A 419 44.52 14.69 -23.90
N PRO A 420 44.27 16.01 -23.80
CA PRO A 420 44.80 16.99 -24.75
C PRO A 420 46.34 17.12 -24.72
N SER A 421 46.98 16.72 -23.61
CA SER A 421 48.43 16.67 -23.40
C SER A 421 49.08 15.35 -23.84
N GLY A 422 48.29 14.36 -24.30
CA GLY A 422 48.75 13.01 -24.65
C GLY A 422 48.60 11.96 -23.55
N GLY A 423 48.26 12.39 -22.32
CA GLY A 423 47.96 11.52 -21.18
C GLY A 423 49.15 10.75 -20.61
N GLU A 424 49.01 10.24 -19.38
CA GLU A 424 50.08 9.50 -18.68
C GLU A 424 49.53 8.25 -17.97
N PHE A 425 50.43 7.33 -17.61
CA PHE A 425 50.14 6.23 -16.70
C PHE A 425 50.05 6.75 -15.26
N LYS A 426 49.07 6.29 -14.49
CA LYS A 426 48.97 6.63 -13.07
C LYS A 426 49.40 5.45 -12.20
N SER A 427 50.11 5.75 -11.11
CA SER A 427 50.46 4.75 -10.10
C SER A 427 49.19 4.04 -9.61
N GLY A 428 49.25 2.72 -9.44
CA GLY A 428 48.11 1.92 -9.00
C GLY A 428 47.11 1.52 -10.09
N ASP A 429 47.25 2.02 -11.32
CA ASP A 429 46.50 1.50 -12.48
C ASP A 429 46.79 0.01 -12.64
N TYR A 430 45.75 -0.82 -12.77
CA TYR A 430 45.97 -2.26 -12.91
C TYR A 430 44.97 -2.92 -13.85
N TRP A 431 45.35 -4.09 -14.33
CA TRP A 431 44.52 -5.01 -15.10
C TRP A 431 44.61 -6.40 -14.51
N VAL A 432 43.54 -7.17 -14.64
CA VAL A 432 43.56 -8.60 -14.32
C VAL A 432 43.03 -9.41 -15.50
N PHE A 433 43.58 -10.61 -15.68
CA PHE A 433 43.14 -11.53 -16.73
C PHE A 433 43.39 -12.98 -16.31
N ALA A 434 42.45 -13.85 -16.67
CA ALA A 434 42.53 -15.27 -16.37
C ALA A 434 43.44 -16.02 -17.35
N ALA A 435 44.26 -16.95 -16.84
CA ALA A 435 44.93 -17.97 -17.65
C ALA A 435 44.46 -19.37 -17.24
N ARG A 436 44.28 -20.27 -18.22
CA ARG A 436 43.72 -21.61 -18.00
C ARG A 436 44.62 -22.68 -18.59
N SER A 437 45.07 -23.61 -17.74
CA SER A 437 45.97 -24.70 -18.15
C SER A 437 45.24 -25.79 -18.95
N ALA A 438 43.94 -25.98 -18.70
CA ALA A 438 43.14 -27.03 -19.33
C ALA A 438 43.02 -26.88 -20.86
N ASP A 439 42.97 -25.64 -21.37
CA ASP A 439 42.85 -25.34 -22.80
C ASP A 439 43.97 -24.43 -23.32
N ALA A 440 45.01 -24.19 -22.49
CA ALA A 440 46.12 -23.29 -22.79
C ALA A 440 45.66 -21.89 -23.24
N SER A 441 44.56 -21.37 -22.68
CA SER A 441 44.04 -20.05 -23.04
C SER A 441 44.46 -18.96 -22.04
N VAL A 442 44.56 -17.74 -22.57
CA VAL A 442 44.66 -16.49 -21.80
C VAL A 442 43.50 -15.60 -22.20
N GLU A 443 42.88 -14.95 -21.23
CA GLU A 443 41.92 -13.89 -21.50
C GLU A 443 42.60 -12.71 -22.19
N LEU A 444 42.23 -12.51 -23.47
CA LEU A 444 42.81 -11.46 -24.31
C LEU A 444 42.27 -10.10 -23.88
N LEU A 445 43.19 -9.17 -23.65
CA LEU A 445 42.89 -7.75 -23.51
C LEU A 445 43.36 -7.04 -24.79
N ASP A 446 42.53 -6.16 -25.33
CA ASP A 446 42.87 -5.33 -26.49
C ASP A 446 42.66 -3.87 -26.13
N ARG A 447 43.77 -3.13 -25.98
CA ARG A 447 43.81 -1.74 -25.52
C ARG A 447 42.81 -1.49 -24.39
N ALA A 448 42.79 -2.36 -23.38
CA ALA A 448 41.85 -2.26 -22.28
C ALA A 448 42.24 -1.10 -21.36
N ALA A 449 41.27 -0.29 -20.94
CA ALA A 449 41.46 0.66 -19.84
C ALA A 449 41.74 -0.10 -18.52
N PRO A 450 42.47 0.50 -17.55
CA PRO A 450 42.69 -0.13 -16.26
C PRO A 450 41.35 -0.45 -15.59
N LEU A 451 41.30 -1.59 -14.90
CA LEU A 451 40.23 -1.92 -13.94
C LEU A 451 40.37 -1.12 -12.63
N GLY A 452 41.45 -0.35 -12.50
CA GLY A 452 41.93 0.29 -11.29
C GLY A 452 41.07 1.41 -10.71
N ILE A 453 41.73 2.28 -9.97
CA ILE A 453 41.05 3.32 -9.18
C ILE A 453 40.59 4.44 -10.11
N HIS A 454 39.29 4.50 -10.37
CA HIS A 454 38.67 5.61 -11.09
C HIS A 454 38.25 6.69 -10.09
N HIS A 455 38.91 7.84 -10.19
CA HIS A 455 38.60 9.03 -9.41
C HIS A 455 37.55 9.89 -10.09
N HIS A 456 36.61 10.39 -9.30
CA HIS A 456 35.52 11.26 -9.71
C HIS A 456 35.58 12.55 -8.89
N TYR A 457 35.35 13.69 -9.54
CA TYR A 457 35.62 14.99 -8.94
C TYR A 457 34.38 15.88 -8.95
N ALA A 458 34.14 16.61 -7.86
CA ALA A 458 33.10 17.64 -7.80
C ALA A 458 33.60 18.91 -7.12
N ARG A 459 33.25 20.06 -7.71
CA ARG A 459 33.56 21.39 -7.17
C ARG A 459 32.65 21.67 -5.97
N LEU A 460 33.24 22.06 -4.84
CA LEU A 460 32.48 22.34 -3.62
C LEU A 460 32.35 23.84 -3.35
N ALA A 461 33.47 24.57 -3.33
CA ALA A 461 33.45 26.01 -3.06
C ALA A 461 34.72 26.71 -3.56
N ARG A 462 34.60 27.98 -3.91
CA ARG A 462 35.77 28.87 -4.01
C ARG A 462 36.07 29.44 -2.63
N VAL A 463 37.32 29.40 -2.19
CA VAL A 463 37.74 29.88 -0.87
C VAL A 463 38.86 30.92 -0.95
N ARG A 464 38.87 31.86 -0.02
CA ARG A 464 39.93 32.84 0.21
C ARG A 464 40.12 32.98 1.72
N PHE A 465 41.29 32.61 2.20
CA PHE A 465 41.62 32.71 3.62
C PHE A 465 41.91 34.16 4.03
N PRO A 466 41.60 34.56 5.27
CA PRO A 466 41.14 33.71 6.38
C PRO A 466 39.62 33.40 6.44
N ASP A 467 38.75 34.21 5.83
CA ASP A 467 37.29 34.19 6.11
C ASP A 467 36.40 34.55 4.88
N ASP A 468 36.56 33.87 3.73
CA ASP A 468 35.71 34.07 2.54
C ASP A 468 35.52 32.77 1.76
N GLU A 469 34.27 32.36 1.56
CA GLU A 469 33.89 31.22 0.73
C GLU A 469 32.70 31.52 -0.18
N THR A 470 32.57 30.74 -1.25
CA THR A 470 31.43 30.79 -2.16
C THR A 470 31.04 29.37 -2.55
N ASP A 471 29.86 28.94 -2.13
CA ASP A 471 29.32 27.59 -2.35
C ASP A 471 29.01 27.34 -3.84
N PHE A 472 29.57 26.26 -4.39
CA PHE A 472 29.36 25.82 -5.76
C PHE A 472 28.48 24.56 -5.85
N ARG A 473 28.08 23.97 -4.72
CA ARG A 473 27.31 22.72 -4.67
C ARG A 473 25.94 22.87 -5.32
N THR A 474 25.45 21.78 -5.90
CA THR A 474 24.10 21.70 -6.47
C THR A 474 23.19 20.91 -5.54
N LEU A 475 22.19 21.56 -4.93
CA LEU A 475 21.22 20.88 -4.06
C LEU A 475 20.10 20.20 -4.88
N TRP A 476 19.86 18.92 -4.62
CA TRP A 476 18.85 18.09 -5.30
C TRP A 476 17.76 17.53 -4.35
N PRO A 477 16.47 17.45 -4.74
CA PRO A 477 15.89 17.94 -6.01
C PRO A 477 16.03 19.46 -6.11
N ALA A 478 16.11 20.01 -7.31
CA ALA A 478 16.05 21.46 -7.45
C ALA A 478 14.78 21.97 -6.73
N ILE A 479 14.90 22.97 -5.85
CA ILE A 479 13.69 23.67 -5.37
C ILE A 479 13.18 24.39 -6.60
N ALA A 480 12.01 24.00 -7.07
CA ALA A 480 11.27 24.77 -8.05
C ALA A 480 10.87 26.10 -7.39
N GLU A 481 11.76 27.09 -7.42
CA GLU A 481 11.34 28.48 -7.38
C GLU A 481 10.69 28.79 -8.73
N GLY A 482 9.41 28.43 -8.85
CA GLY A 482 8.61 28.64 -10.05
C GLY A 482 8.69 27.48 -11.06
N GLU A 483 7.50 27.15 -11.59
CA GLU A 483 7.26 26.27 -12.74
C GLU A 483 7.69 24.81 -12.60
N ASP A 484 6.84 24.01 -11.95
CA ASP A 484 6.67 22.61 -12.37
C ASP A 484 6.09 22.62 -13.80
N CYS A 485 6.79 22.02 -14.76
CA CYS A 485 6.39 21.91 -16.17
C CYS A 485 5.08 21.13 -16.39
N SER A 486 4.41 20.65 -15.35
CA SER A 486 3.06 20.07 -15.39
C SER A 486 1.92 21.12 -15.41
N CYS A 487 2.21 22.36 -15.02
CA CYS A 487 1.23 23.42 -14.87
C CYS A 487 1.22 24.35 -16.09
N SER A 488 0.07 24.56 -16.72
CA SER A 488 -0.07 25.51 -17.84
C SER A 488 -0.05 26.96 -17.35
N VAL A 489 -0.62 27.22 -16.17
CA VAL A 489 -0.58 28.52 -15.50
C VAL A 489 -0.45 28.33 -14.00
N CYS A 490 0.49 29.03 -13.36
CA CYS A 490 0.65 29.05 -11.92
C CYS A 490 0.11 30.36 -11.33
N VAL A 491 -0.65 30.26 -10.24
CA VAL A 491 -1.22 31.42 -9.53
C VAL A 491 -0.81 31.34 -8.07
N SER A 492 -0.20 32.42 -7.54
CA SER A 492 0.07 32.56 -6.11
C SER A 492 -1.08 33.30 -5.41
N ALA A 493 -1.26 33.03 -4.11
CA ALA A 493 -2.27 33.71 -3.31
C ALA A 493 -2.06 35.23 -3.28
N GLU A 494 -0.81 35.69 -3.22
CA GLU A 494 -0.47 37.11 -3.25
C GLU A 494 -0.89 37.76 -4.57
N SER A 495 -0.50 37.16 -5.70
CA SER A 495 -0.85 37.62 -7.06
C SER A 495 -2.37 37.66 -7.29
N HIS A 496 -3.09 36.68 -6.76
CA HIS A 496 -4.54 36.66 -6.85
C HIS A 496 -5.18 37.77 -6.02
N ASN A 497 -4.79 37.90 -4.76
CA ASN A 497 -5.40 38.83 -3.81
C ASN A 497 -5.10 40.30 -4.12
N ASN A 498 -3.94 40.59 -4.74
CA ASN A 498 -3.59 41.94 -5.19
C ASN A 498 -4.08 42.25 -6.63
N GLY A 499 -4.68 41.28 -7.32
CA GLY A 499 -5.28 41.42 -8.64
C GLY A 499 -4.31 41.41 -9.83
N THR A 500 -3.02 41.17 -9.62
CA THR A 500 -1.99 41.17 -10.70
C THR A 500 -2.00 39.90 -11.54
N GLY A 501 -2.48 38.78 -11.00
CA GLY A 501 -2.70 37.53 -11.71
C GLY A 501 -3.68 36.66 -10.92
N THR A 502 -4.94 36.66 -11.35
CA THR A 502 -6.05 36.01 -10.64
C THR A 502 -6.36 34.62 -11.19
N ILE A 503 -6.97 33.76 -10.36
CA ILE A 503 -7.44 32.44 -10.80
C ILE A 503 -8.40 32.54 -12.00
N GLN A 504 -9.29 33.54 -12.03
CA GLN A 504 -10.20 33.73 -13.16
C GLN A 504 -9.45 34.04 -14.46
N GLN A 505 -8.43 34.91 -14.41
CA GLN A 505 -7.59 35.20 -15.57
C GLN A 505 -6.83 33.95 -16.06
N ALA A 506 -6.36 33.11 -15.13
CA ALA A 506 -5.71 31.84 -15.45
C ALA A 506 -6.68 30.83 -16.09
N ILE A 507 -7.92 30.75 -15.61
CA ILE A 507 -8.97 29.91 -16.22
C ILE A 507 -9.26 30.42 -17.64
N ASP A 508 -9.47 31.72 -17.80
CA ASP A 508 -9.84 32.32 -19.09
C ASP A 508 -8.74 32.19 -20.15
N SER A 509 -7.47 32.10 -19.75
CA SER A 509 -6.36 31.96 -20.71
C SER A 509 -6.20 30.55 -21.28
N ILE A 510 -6.67 29.51 -20.57
CA ILE A 510 -6.46 28.10 -20.99
C ILE A 510 -7.74 27.27 -21.17
N LYS A 511 -8.92 27.77 -20.78
CA LYS A 511 -10.18 26.98 -20.85
C LYS A 511 -10.53 26.45 -22.25
N ASP A 512 -10.07 27.13 -23.31
CA ASP A 512 -10.33 26.75 -24.70
C ASP A 512 -9.27 25.79 -25.28
N THR A 513 -8.02 25.86 -24.80
CA THR A 513 -6.90 25.03 -25.25
C THR A 513 -6.72 23.76 -24.41
N GLY A 514 -7.18 23.81 -23.17
CA GLY A 514 -6.95 22.83 -22.13
C GLY A 514 -5.64 23.04 -21.37
N GLY A 515 -5.56 22.50 -20.15
CA GLY A 515 -4.38 22.60 -19.30
C GLY A 515 -4.67 22.57 -17.80
N THR A 516 -3.64 22.86 -17.01
CA THR A 516 -3.70 22.84 -15.53
C THR A 516 -3.42 24.22 -14.95
N VAL A 517 -4.35 24.72 -14.12
CA VAL A 517 -4.14 25.88 -13.24
C VAL A 517 -3.64 25.39 -11.89
N CYS A 518 -2.39 25.68 -11.57
CA CYS A 518 -1.77 25.31 -10.30
C CYS A 518 -1.81 26.46 -9.31
N LEU A 519 -2.34 26.19 -8.13
CA LEU A 519 -2.49 27.15 -7.04
C LEU A 519 -1.39 26.90 -6.01
N GLY A 520 -0.57 27.91 -5.73
CA GLY A 520 0.38 27.89 -4.63
C GLY A 520 -0.30 27.77 -3.26
N ILE A 521 0.49 27.51 -2.23
CA ILE A 521 0.03 27.52 -0.84
C ILE A 521 -0.42 28.93 -0.45
N GLY A 522 -1.56 29.05 0.24
CA GLY A 522 -2.08 30.32 0.73
C GLY A 522 -3.60 30.43 0.70
N THR A 523 -4.10 31.57 1.17
CA THR A 523 -5.53 31.90 1.18
C THR A 523 -5.87 32.80 0.00
N TYR A 524 -6.79 32.37 -0.85
CA TYR A 524 -7.28 33.09 -2.02
C TYR A 524 -8.67 33.66 -1.73
N ASN A 525 -8.81 34.98 -1.80
CA ASN A 525 -10.05 35.68 -1.49
C ASN A 525 -10.94 35.76 -2.72
N ILE A 526 -12.01 34.96 -2.72
CA ILE A 526 -12.94 34.83 -3.84
C ILE A 526 -14.12 35.79 -3.64
N GLY A 527 -14.08 36.95 -4.30
CA GLY A 527 -15.14 37.95 -4.23
C GLY A 527 -16.41 37.60 -5.02
N ARG A 528 -16.28 36.76 -6.04
CA ARG A 528 -17.37 36.22 -6.86
C ARG A 528 -17.01 34.80 -7.30
N PRO A 529 -17.99 33.91 -7.55
CA PRO A 529 -17.71 32.56 -8.03
C PRO A 529 -16.80 32.57 -9.26
N LEU A 530 -15.85 31.64 -9.31
CA LEU A 530 -14.97 31.40 -10.45
C LEU A 530 -15.78 30.69 -11.54
N ASP A 531 -15.90 31.34 -12.69
CA ASP A 531 -16.69 30.86 -13.82
C ASP A 531 -15.84 29.95 -14.70
N VAL A 532 -16.19 28.66 -14.71
CA VAL A 532 -15.64 27.61 -15.59
C VAL A 532 -16.73 27.25 -16.60
N ILE A 533 -16.93 28.13 -17.58
CA ILE A 533 -18.01 28.01 -18.57
C ILE A 533 -17.43 27.63 -19.93
N GLY A 534 -17.93 26.56 -20.53
CA GLY A 534 -17.50 26.10 -21.85
C GLY A 534 -16.09 25.48 -21.89
N ALA A 535 -15.51 25.14 -20.74
CA ALA A 535 -14.14 24.66 -20.64
C ALA A 535 -13.97 23.28 -21.29
N ARG A 536 -12.80 23.06 -21.90
CA ARG A 536 -12.40 21.80 -22.53
C ARG A 536 -11.07 21.34 -21.94
N VAL A 537 -11.09 20.32 -21.10
CA VAL A 537 -9.91 19.75 -20.42
C VAL A 537 -9.23 20.76 -19.51
N LEU A 538 -9.83 21.03 -18.35
CA LEU A 538 -9.30 21.97 -17.36
C LEU A 538 -9.08 21.29 -16.01
N THR A 539 -7.85 21.33 -15.51
CA THR A 539 -7.54 20.89 -14.15
C THR A 539 -7.24 22.09 -13.27
N ILE A 540 -7.85 22.18 -12.09
CA ILE A 540 -7.51 23.15 -11.05
C ILE A 540 -6.93 22.38 -9.88
N ARG A 541 -5.65 22.63 -9.59
CA ARG A 541 -4.86 21.84 -8.63
C ARG A 541 -4.23 22.72 -7.58
N GLY A 542 -4.48 22.42 -6.31
CA GLY A 542 -3.80 23.06 -5.17
C GLY A 542 -2.65 22.23 -4.60
N GLN A 543 -2.19 22.63 -3.41
CA GLN A 543 -1.12 21.97 -2.63
C GLN A 543 -1.70 21.32 -1.36
N GLY A 544 -2.91 20.79 -1.47
CA GLY A 544 -3.70 20.20 -0.39
C GLY A 544 -4.45 21.26 0.42
N TRP A 545 -4.79 20.90 1.67
CA TRP A 545 -5.52 21.74 2.61
C TRP A 545 -4.95 23.14 2.90
N ARG A 546 -3.65 23.39 2.63
CA ARG A 546 -3.02 24.71 2.79
C ARG A 546 -3.27 25.65 1.60
N THR A 547 -3.82 25.16 0.49
CA THR A 547 -4.43 25.98 -0.55
C THR A 547 -5.90 26.16 -0.21
N SER A 548 -6.29 27.36 0.21
CA SER A 548 -7.64 27.66 0.71
C SER A 548 -8.31 28.73 -0.13
N LEU A 549 -9.38 28.37 -0.85
CA LEU A 549 -10.25 29.29 -1.57
C LEU A 549 -11.39 29.73 -0.65
N VAL A 550 -11.44 31.01 -0.30
CA VAL A 550 -12.38 31.53 0.70
C VAL A 550 -13.26 32.60 0.09
N GLY A 551 -14.57 32.35 0.06
CA GLY A 551 -15.56 33.31 -0.39
C GLY A 551 -15.64 34.50 0.57
N THR A 552 -15.42 35.72 0.07
CA THR A 552 -15.52 36.94 0.90
C THR A 552 -16.95 37.49 0.95
N GLU A 553 -17.82 37.04 0.05
CA GLU A 553 -19.24 37.37 0.00
C GLU A 553 -20.09 36.08 -0.01
N PRO A 554 -21.38 36.14 0.39
CA PRO A 554 -22.28 34.98 0.29
C PRO A 554 -22.44 34.52 -1.17
N GLY A 555 -22.26 33.22 -1.42
CA GLY A 555 -22.27 32.62 -2.75
C GLY A 555 -21.45 31.31 -2.83
N GLY A 556 -21.14 30.89 -4.05
CA GLY A 556 -20.27 29.73 -4.32
C GLY A 556 -18.83 30.13 -4.62
N ILE A 557 -17.95 29.13 -4.67
CA ILE A 557 -16.55 29.27 -5.10
C ILE A 557 -16.40 28.98 -6.59
N PHE A 558 -17.06 27.93 -7.09
CA PHE A 558 -16.98 27.54 -8.49
C PHE A 558 -18.38 27.45 -9.13
N ASN A 559 -18.48 27.99 -10.33
CA ASN A 559 -19.62 27.84 -11.23
C ASN A 559 -19.15 27.15 -12.52
N ILE A 560 -19.36 25.84 -12.61
CA ILE A 560 -18.95 25.01 -13.74
C ILE A 560 -20.17 24.77 -14.62
N ALA A 561 -20.14 25.26 -15.87
CA ALA A 561 -21.26 25.13 -16.79
C ALA A 561 -20.82 24.73 -18.20
N ASP A 562 -21.61 23.89 -18.87
CA ASP A 562 -21.46 23.53 -20.28
C ASP A 562 -20.03 23.09 -20.66
N SER A 563 -19.37 22.35 -19.75
CA SER A 563 -17.93 22.04 -19.80
C SER A 563 -17.65 20.54 -19.94
N LYS A 564 -16.46 20.20 -20.43
CA LYS A 564 -16.01 18.81 -20.65
C LYS A 564 -14.63 18.59 -20.04
N SER A 565 -14.48 17.52 -19.28
CA SER A 565 -13.24 17.11 -18.60
C SER A 565 -12.74 18.22 -17.67
N VAL A 566 -13.39 18.37 -16.52
CA VAL A 566 -13.01 19.35 -15.50
C VAL A 566 -12.59 18.60 -14.24
N SER A 567 -11.34 18.82 -13.81
CA SER A 567 -10.77 18.17 -12.63
C SER A 567 -10.46 19.20 -11.54
N LEU A 568 -10.88 18.91 -10.31
CA LEU A 568 -10.63 19.73 -9.12
C LEU A 568 -9.87 18.90 -8.09
N GLU A 569 -8.66 19.32 -7.75
CA GLU A 569 -7.72 18.49 -6.97
C GLU A 569 -7.01 19.27 -5.86
N TYR A 570 -6.88 18.65 -4.67
CA TYR A 570 -5.98 19.08 -3.61
C TYR A 570 -6.15 20.53 -3.12
N PHE A 571 -7.35 20.96 -2.75
CA PHE A 571 -7.58 22.26 -2.11
C PHE A 571 -8.77 22.25 -1.15
N THR A 572 -8.87 23.29 -0.33
CA THR A 572 -10.05 23.57 0.50
C THR A 572 -10.84 24.72 -0.11
N ALA A 573 -12.15 24.57 -0.26
CA ALA A 573 -13.08 25.61 -0.69
C ALA A 573 -14.09 25.91 0.42
N ILE A 574 -14.16 27.17 0.83
CA ILE A 574 -15.00 27.64 1.93
C ILE A 574 -15.94 28.73 1.42
N ALA A 575 -17.25 28.49 1.48
CA ALA A 575 -18.26 29.45 1.06
C ALA A 575 -19.38 29.58 2.11
N SER A 576 -20.11 30.69 2.05
CA SER A 576 -21.31 30.90 2.87
C SER A 576 -22.53 31.03 1.98
N ALA A 577 -23.64 30.42 2.38
CA ALA A 577 -24.90 30.55 1.66
C ALA A 577 -25.47 31.97 1.77
N GLY A 578 -26.25 32.38 0.76
CA GLY A 578 -26.94 33.67 0.75
C GLY A 578 -27.97 33.84 1.87
N LYS A 579 -28.69 34.97 1.89
CA LYS A 579 -29.73 35.23 2.92
C LYS A 579 -31.01 34.39 2.74
N SER A 580 -31.21 33.79 1.56
CA SER A 580 -32.35 32.92 1.26
C SER A 580 -32.01 31.96 0.11
N GLY A 581 -32.73 30.83 0.05
CA GLY A 581 -32.58 29.83 -1.01
C GLY A 581 -31.46 28.81 -0.75
N VAL A 582 -31.01 28.16 -1.83
CA VAL A 582 -29.99 27.11 -1.80
C VAL A 582 -28.74 27.63 -2.49
N SER A 583 -27.57 27.47 -1.87
CA SER A 583 -26.28 27.90 -2.43
C SER A 583 -25.27 26.77 -2.36
N SER A 584 -24.59 26.50 -3.48
CA SER A 584 -23.57 25.45 -3.57
C SER A 584 -22.17 26.05 -3.46
N VAL A 585 -21.26 25.42 -2.71
CA VAL A 585 -19.83 25.78 -2.72
C VAL A 585 -19.27 25.57 -4.13
N ILE A 586 -19.66 24.47 -4.78
CA ILE A 586 -19.38 24.20 -6.19
C ILE A 586 -20.70 23.87 -6.88
N ALA A 587 -21.03 24.58 -7.95
CA ALA A 587 -22.16 24.27 -8.82
C ALA A 587 -21.65 23.69 -10.14
N ALA A 588 -22.20 22.56 -10.57
CA ALA A 588 -21.91 21.93 -11.85
C ALA A 588 -23.20 21.72 -12.66
N HIS A 589 -23.23 22.29 -13.87
CA HIS A 589 -24.35 22.26 -14.80
C HIS A 589 -23.90 21.80 -16.19
N ASN A 590 -24.57 20.81 -16.78
CA ASN A 590 -24.22 20.31 -18.12
C ASN A 590 -22.73 19.97 -18.28
N VAL A 591 -22.25 19.04 -17.45
CA VAL A 591 -20.84 18.64 -17.42
C VAL A 591 -20.68 17.20 -17.92
N ILE A 592 -19.57 16.97 -18.62
CA ILE A 592 -19.10 15.63 -19.00
C ILE A 592 -17.72 15.46 -18.39
N ASP A 593 -17.45 14.33 -17.74
CA ASP A 593 -16.15 13.98 -17.14
C ASP A 593 -15.73 14.99 -16.05
N LEU A 594 -16.59 15.17 -15.04
CA LEU A 594 -16.27 16.00 -13.86
C LEU A 594 -15.53 15.13 -12.83
N SER A 595 -14.31 15.49 -12.46
CA SER A 595 -13.55 14.86 -11.38
C SER A 595 -13.38 15.82 -10.21
N ALA A 596 -13.77 15.40 -9.01
CA ALA A 596 -13.46 16.09 -7.76
C ALA A 596 -12.75 15.10 -6.84
N ASP A 597 -11.46 15.34 -6.58
CA ASP A 597 -10.61 14.38 -5.87
C ASP A 597 -9.74 15.07 -4.80
N HIS A 598 -9.72 14.54 -3.58
CA HIS A 598 -8.95 15.09 -2.46
C HIS A 598 -9.22 16.58 -2.16
N ILE A 599 -10.46 17.04 -2.32
CA ILE A 599 -10.87 18.41 -1.96
C ILE A 599 -11.72 18.47 -0.70
N ASN A 600 -11.61 19.57 0.04
CA ASN A 600 -12.46 19.86 1.20
C ASN A 600 -13.48 20.94 0.85
N LEU A 601 -14.77 20.64 0.96
CA LEU A 601 -15.85 21.59 0.69
C LEU A 601 -16.52 21.98 2.01
N ILE A 602 -16.47 23.26 2.38
CA ILE A 602 -17.06 23.79 3.61
C ILE A 602 -18.11 24.83 3.22
N GLY A 603 -19.38 24.45 3.32
CA GLY A 603 -20.53 25.30 3.06
C GLY A 603 -21.22 25.73 4.35
N LEU A 604 -21.11 27.01 4.72
CA LEU A 604 -21.75 27.57 5.90
C LEU A 604 -23.14 28.09 5.57
N ALA A 605 -24.18 27.59 6.22
CA ALA A 605 -25.52 28.17 6.11
C ALA A 605 -25.65 29.43 6.99
N VAL A 606 -26.36 30.43 6.49
CA VAL A 606 -26.65 31.70 7.20
C VAL A 606 -28.17 31.95 7.15
N ASP A 607 -28.74 32.42 8.25
CA ASP A 607 -30.18 32.67 8.41
C ASP A 607 -31.04 31.41 8.09
N SER A 608 -31.94 31.48 7.10
CA SER A 608 -32.82 30.39 6.67
C SER A 608 -32.42 29.75 5.33
N SER A 609 -31.21 30.03 4.86
CA SER A 609 -30.67 29.45 3.63
C SER A 609 -30.12 28.04 3.84
N THR A 610 -29.93 27.31 2.74
CA THR A 610 -29.30 25.99 2.75
C THR A 610 -28.00 25.98 1.97
N SER A 611 -26.94 25.50 2.63
CA SER A 611 -25.63 25.29 2.01
C SER A 611 -25.55 23.88 1.41
N VAL A 612 -25.02 23.81 0.20
CA VAL A 612 -24.72 22.56 -0.51
C VAL A 612 -23.21 22.50 -0.75
N GLY A 613 -22.57 21.36 -0.52
CA GLY A 613 -21.16 21.17 -0.86
C GLY A 613 -20.98 21.19 -2.38
N LEU A 614 -21.53 20.19 -3.06
CA LEU A 614 -21.51 20.07 -4.51
C LEU A 614 -22.93 19.98 -5.08
N GLY A 615 -23.29 20.97 -5.87
CA GLY A 615 -24.56 21.08 -6.54
C GLY A 615 -24.50 20.54 -7.97
N LEU A 616 -25.36 19.59 -8.32
CA LEU A 616 -25.44 19.01 -9.65
C LEU A 616 -26.75 19.41 -10.35
N SER A 617 -26.72 19.72 -11.64
CA SER A 617 -27.93 19.98 -12.43
C SER A 617 -27.72 19.75 -13.93
N GLY A 618 -28.81 19.62 -14.69
CA GLY A 618 -28.76 19.40 -16.13
C GLY A 618 -28.21 18.02 -16.48
N LEU A 619 -27.33 17.93 -17.48
CA LEU A 619 -26.67 16.69 -17.88
C LEU A 619 -25.33 16.53 -17.12
N VAL A 620 -25.13 15.41 -16.43
CA VAL A 620 -23.89 15.12 -15.67
C VAL A 620 -23.41 13.72 -16.03
N LEU A 621 -22.46 13.61 -16.95
CA LEU A 621 -22.00 12.32 -17.48
C LEU A 621 -20.56 12.04 -17.04
N GLY A 622 -20.23 10.86 -16.54
CA GLY A 622 -18.90 10.46 -16.11
C GLY A 622 -18.38 11.25 -14.91
N ALA A 623 -19.24 11.63 -13.96
CA ALA A 623 -18.81 12.39 -12.80
C ALA A 623 -18.24 11.47 -11.71
N HIS A 624 -17.02 11.77 -11.26
CA HIS A 624 -16.31 11.05 -10.21
C HIS A 624 -16.03 12.00 -9.04
N ILE A 625 -16.58 11.69 -7.88
CA ILE A 625 -16.36 12.43 -6.63
C ILE A 625 -15.73 11.48 -5.64
N SER A 626 -14.44 11.64 -5.36
CA SER A 626 -13.67 10.72 -4.53
C SER A 626 -12.77 11.39 -3.51
N HIS A 627 -12.58 10.73 -2.37
CA HIS A 627 -11.64 11.19 -1.32
C HIS A 627 -11.88 12.62 -0.83
N CYS A 628 -13.11 13.14 -0.96
CA CYS A 628 -13.45 14.50 -0.55
C CYS A 628 -13.97 14.52 0.88
N ALA A 629 -13.75 15.63 1.58
CA ALA A 629 -14.44 15.95 2.84
C ALA A 629 -15.47 17.05 2.59
N ILE A 630 -16.75 16.74 2.75
CA ILE A 630 -17.86 17.64 2.45
C ILE A 630 -18.62 17.98 3.74
N ILE A 631 -18.52 19.24 4.16
CA ILE A 631 -19.12 19.80 5.36
C ILE A 631 -20.12 20.88 4.93
N ALA A 632 -21.41 20.58 4.98
CA ALA A 632 -22.49 21.48 4.54
C ALA A 632 -23.84 21.06 5.13
N GLU A 633 -24.93 21.80 4.93
CA GLU A 633 -26.25 21.26 5.30
C GLU A 633 -26.62 20.05 4.44
N ARG A 634 -26.34 20.14 3.13
CA ARG A 634 -26.45 19.04 2.18
C ARG A 634 -25.10 18.79 1.49
N GLY A 635 -24.65 17.54 1.45
CA GLY A 635 -23.35 17.21 0.85
C GLY A 635 -23.35 17.38 -0.67
N ILE A 636 -23.93 16.41 -1.37
CA ILE A 636 -24.20 16.44 -2.81
C ILE A 636 -25.71 16.54 -3.01
N ALA A 637 -26.17 17.53 -3.77
CA ALA A 637 -27.60 17.70 -4.02
C ALA A 637 -27.88 18.21 -5.43
N VAL A 638 -29.11 17.97 -5.90
CA VAL A 638 -29.60 18.65 -7.10
C VAL A 638 -29.85 20.11 -6.78
N THR A 639 -29.11 21.02 -7.44
CA THR A 639 -29.25 22.47 -7.24
C THR A 639 -29.50 23.16 -8.56
N GLY A 640 -30.75 23.54 -8.81
CA GLY A 640 -31.14 24.30 -10.00
C GLY A 640 -30.96 25.81 -9.83
N THR A 641 -30.56 26.50 -10.90
CA THR A 641 -30.74 27.94 -11.05
C THR A 641 -31.96 28.21 -11.96
N GLY A 642 -32.96 28.95 -11.48
CA GLY A 642 -34.14 29.30 -12.27
C GLY A 642 -35.14 28.16 -12.52
N LYS A 643 -35.65 28.01 -13.75
CA LYS A 643 -36.70 27.03 -14.13
C LYS A 643 -36.19 25.58 -14.27
N VAL A 644 -34.89 25.34 -14.12
CA VAL A 644 -34.25 24.04 -14.36
C VAL A 644 -33.97 23.37 -13.03
N ASN A 645 -34.81 22.40 -12.63
CA ASN A 645 -34.65 21.66 -11.37
C ASN A 645 -34.60 20.15 -11.63
N PHE A 646 -33.71 19.75 -12.53
CA PHE A 646 -33.49 18.35 -12.85
C PHE A 646 -32.01 18.01 -12.98
N VAL A 647 -31.70 16.73 -12.83
CA VAL A 647 -30.39 16.16 -13.16
C VAL A 647 -30.57 14.86 -13.93
N ILE A 648 -29.77 14.66 -14.97
CA ILE A 648 -29.62 13.39 -15.67
C ILE A 648 -28.18 12.98 -15.49
N THR A 649 -27.96 11.90 -14.77
CA THR A 649 -26.62 11.37 -14.50
C THR A 649 -26.32 10.18 -15.42
N GLY A 650 -25.08 10.04 -15.85
CA GLY A 650 -24.59 8.88 -16.59
C GLY A 650 -23.25 8.43 -16.04
N GLU A 651 -23.05 7.19 -15.60
CA GLU A 651 -21.80 6.74 -14.93
C GLU A 651 -21.36 7.70 -13.80
N LEU A 652 -22.18 7.79 -12.74
CA LEU A 652 -21.90 8.64 -11.56
C LEU A 652 -21.23 7.81 -10.47
N HIS A 653 -20.11 8.30 -9.94
CA HIS A 653 -19.34 7.66 -8.87
C HIS A 653 -19.16 8.62 -7.70
N ILE A 654 -19.66 8.24 -6.53
CA ILE A 654 -19.49 8.94 -5.25
C ILE A 654 -18.83 7.96 -4.28
N GLU A 655 -17.51 8.02 -4.16
CA GLU A 655 -16.73 6.95 -3.51
C GLU A 655 -15.75 7.48 -2.47
N HIS A 656 -15.58 6.78 -1.34
CA HIS A 656 -14.55 7.10 -0.34
C HIS A 656 -14.59 8.54 0.20
N ASN A 657 -15.78 9.16 0.26
CA ASN A 657 -15.94 10.53 0.78
C ASN A 657 -16.33 10.53 2.25
N LEU A 658 -15.95 11.61 2.94
CA LEU A 658 -16.43 11.97 4.27
C LEU A 658 -17.51 13.04 4.15
N PHE A 659 -18.72 12.74 4.62
CA PHE A 659 -19.81 13.69 4.73
C PHE A 659 -20.06 14.05 6.19
N PHE A 660 -20.02 15.34 6.50
CA PHE A 660 -20.47 15.90 7.76
C PHE A 660 -21.61 16.88 7.47
N CYS A 661 -22.84 16.39 7.50
CA CYS A 661 -23.99 17.15 7.02
C CYS A 661 -25.10 17.32 8.07
N SER A 662 -25.70 18.51 8.18
CA SER A 662 -26.81 18.71 9.13
C SER A 662 -28.16 18.18 8.65
N GLN A 663 -28.35 18.00 7.33
CA GLN A 663 -29.60 17.50 6.75
C GLN A 663 -29.38 16.17 6.00
N ARG A 664 -28.65 16.20 4.87
CA ARG A 664 -28.51 15.03 3.96
C ARG A 664 -27.09 14.93 3.39
N ALA A 665 -26.54 13.73 3.25
CA ALA A 665 -25.24 13.56 2.60
C ALA A 665 -25.38 13.59 1.07
N VAL A 666 -26.34 12.82 0.53
CA VAL A 666 -26.62 12.78 -0.91
C VAL A 666 -28.13 12.90 -1.16
N SER A 667 -28.54 13.84 -2.02
CA SER A 667 -29.94 14.15 -2.29
C SER A 667 -30.26 14.22 -3.78
N PHE A 668 -30.88 13.17 -4.29
CA PHE A 668 -31.53 13.07 -5.61
C PHE A 668 -33.05 12.97 -5.43
N ASP A 669 -33.62 13.98 -4.80
CA ASP A 669 -35.05 14.10 -4.48
C ASP A 669 -35.85 14.98 -5.46
N ALA A 670 -35.14 15.78 -6.26
CA ALA A 670 -35.71 16.47 -7.42
C ALA A 670 -35.86 15.52 -8.63
N LEU A 671 -36.31 16.06 -9.78
CA LEU A 671 -36.40 15.31 -11.04
C LEU A 671 -35.01 14.77 -11.42
N SER A 672 -34.77 13.49 -11.16
CA SER A 672 -33.47 12.84 -11.33
C SER A 672 -33.60 11.59 -12.18
N LEU A 673 -32.78 11.47 -13.22
CA LEU A 673 -32.70 10.29 -14.08
C LEU A 673 -31.27 9.74 -14.06
N HIS A 674 -31.13 8.43 -13.93
CA HIS A 674 -29.84 7.76 -13.85
C HIS A 674 -29.67 6.78 -15.02
N PHE A 675 -28.64 6.99 -15.82
CA PHE A 675 -28.22 6.16 -16.94
C PHE A 675 -26.89 5.45 -16.63
N GLY A 676 -26.71 4.22 -17.09
CA GLY A 676 -25.52 3.43 -16.77
C GLY A 676 -25.43 3.08 -15.28
N ASN A 677 -24.23 3.05 -14.72
CA ASN A 677 -24.05 2.78 -13.30
C ASN A 677 -24.06 4.08 -12.48
N SER A 678 -24.86 4.15 -11.43
CA SER A 678 -24.71 5.17 -10.39
C SER A 678 -24.30 4.48 -9.10
N ARG A 679 -23.14 4.85 -8.55
CA ARG A 679 -22.51 4.19 -7.42
C ARG A 679 -22.27 5.17 -6.29
N MET A 680 -22.70 4.77 -5.10
CA MET A 680 -22.38 5.43 -3.83
C MET A 680 -21.73 4.37 -2.94
N THR A 681 -20.39 4.37 -2.89
CA THR A 681 -19.62 3.28 -2.28
C THR A 681 -18.60 3.74 -1.25
N ALA A 682 -18.44 2.96 -0.17
CA ALA A 682 -17.38 3.18 0.82
C ALA A 682 -17.33 4.60 1.44
N ASN A 683 -18.45 5.31 1.50
CA ASN A 683 -18.50 6.65 2.10
C ASN A 683 -18.77 6.57 3.60
N LEU A 684 -18.22 7.53 4.35
CA LEU A 684 -18.58 7.78 5.75
C LEU A 684 -19.53 8.97 5.82
N MET A 685 -20.76 8.73 6.26
CA MET A 685 -21.82 9.73 6.32
C MET A 685 -22.25 9.97 7.77
N LEU A 686 -21.97 11.17 8.26
CA LEU A 686 -22.46 11.68 9.55
C LEU A 686 -23.52 12.73 9.24
N THR A 687 -24.80 12.36 9.37
CA THR A 687 -25.92 13.22 8.96
C THR A 687 -26.86 13.58 10.11
N GLY A 688 -27.46 14.75 10.03
CA GLY A 688 -28.40 15.26 11.01
C GLY A 688 -29.83 14.77 10.80
N ASN A 689 -30.77 15.71 10.63
CA ASN A 689 -32.19 15.52 10.97
C ASN A 689 -33.11 14.98 9.86
N ASP A 690 -32.56 14.55 8.72
CA ASP A 690 -33.30 13.94 7.61
C ASP A 690 -32.54 12.69 7.09
N ALA A 691 -32.97 12.14 5.96
CA ALA A 691 -32.38 10.98 5.33
C ALA A 691 -30.92 11.23 4.93
N ALA A 692 -30.01 10.31 5.28
CA ALA A 692 -28.60 10.43 4.86
C ALA A 692 -28.46 10.36 3.34
N ILE A 693 -29.15 9.41 2.70
CA ILE A 693 -29.19 9.24 1.25
C ILE A 693 -30.65 9.27 0.78
N VAL A 694 -30.94 10.10 -0.22
CA VAL A 694 -32.25 10.14 -0.90
C VAL A 694 -32.07 9.93 -2.39
N VAL A 695 -32.73 8.91 -2.95
CA VAL A 695 -32.72 8.57 -4.38
C VAL A 695 -34.14 8.24 -4.84
N THR A 696 -34.92 9.25 -5.20
CA THR A 696 -36.36 9.10 -5.53
C THR A 696 -36.68 9.46 -6.98
N GLY A 697 -35.66 9.51 -7.84
CA GLY A 697 -35.78 9.69 -9.28
C GLY A 697 -36.23 8.42 -10.02
N ALA A 698 -35.66 8.20 -11.21
CA ALA A 698 -35.79 6.94 -11.96
C ALA A 698 -34.44 6.47 -12.50
N VAL A 699 -34.29 5.15 -12.61
CA VAL A 699 -33.15 4.48 -13.26
C VAL A 699 -33.61 4.00 -14.62
N LEU A 700 -32.87 4.31 -15.69
CA LEU A 700 -33.23 3.93 -17.05
C LEU A 700 -33.00 2.43 -17.30
N LYS A 701 -33.62 1.88 -18.34
CA LYS A 701 -33.43 0.47 -18.72
C LYS A 701 -31.94 0.15 -18.91
N ARG A 702 -31.52 -1.04 -18.44
CA ARG A 702 -30.11 -1.51 -18.47
C ARG A 702 -29.13 -0.67 -17.63
N SER A 703 -29.64 0.16 -16.72
CA SER A 703 -28.86 0.96 -15.78
C SER A 703 -29.06 0.41 -14.36
N GLN A 704 -28.17 0.75 -13.42
CA GLN A 704 -28.22 0.22 -12.06
C GLN A 704 -27.82 1.27 -11.03
N MET A 705 -28.50 1.26 -9.88
CA MET A 705 -28.20 2.10 -8.73
C MET A 705 -27.60 1.25 -7.60
N PHE A 706 -26.37 1.57 -7.20
CA PHE A 706 -25.66 0.89 -6.11
C PHE A 706 -25.45 1.82 -4.93
N ILE A 707 -25.90 1.39 -3.76
CA ILE A 707 -25.58 1.98 -2.47
C ILE A 707 -24.89 0.88 -1.66
N ALA A 708 -23.56 0.88 -1.63
CA ALA A 708 -22.81 -0.24 -1.07
C ALA A 708 -21.69 0.16 -0.11
N ASP A 709 -21.48 -0.65 0.92
CA ASP A 709 -20.33 -0.54 1.84
C ASP A 709 -20.19 0.83 2.53
N ASN A 710 -21.27 1.61 2.62
CA ASN A 710 -21.26 2.90 3.30
C ASN A 710 -21.42 2.72 4.81
N THR A 711 -20.78 3.59 5.59
CA THR A 711 -21.05 3.72 7.03
C THR A 711 -21.87 4.99 7.26
N ILE A 712 -23.11 4.81 7.72
CA ILE A 712 -24.09 5.88 7.90
C ILE A 712 -24.46 5.98 9.37
N ALA A 713 -24.17 7.13 9.98
CA ALA A 713 -24.70 7.52 11.28
C ALA A 713 -25.61 8.73 11.11
N THR A 714 -26.88 8.59 11.47
CA THR A 714 -27.90 9.61 11.21
C THR A 714 -28.85 9.82 12.39
N THR A 715 -29.40 11.02 12.52
CA THR A 715 -30.54 11.28 13.42
C THR A 715 -31.90 11.29 12.71
N GLY A 716 -31.94 11.10 11.39
CA GLY A 716 -33.15 10.95 10.58
C GLY A 716 -33.33 9.52 10.06
N ASP A 717 -33.67 9.40 8.77
CA ASP A 717 -33.71 8.09 8.07
C ASP A 717 -32.31 7.72 7.56
N GLY A 718 -32.00 6.42 7.43
CA GLY A 718 -30.75 5.98 6.82
C GLY A 718 -30.74 6.21 5.31
N ILE A 719 -31.51 5.41 4.58
CA ILE A 719 -31.60 5.44 3.11
C ILE A 719 -33.07 5.54 2.71
N ARG A 720 -33.40 6.49 1.85
CA ARG A 720 -34.73 6.64 1.24
C ARG A 720 -34.62 6.48 -0.26
N ALA A 721 -35.24 5.45 -0.83
CA ALA A 721 -35.11 5.12 -2.24
C ALA A 721 -36.48 4.90 -2.91
N GLY A 722 -36.59 5.27 -4.18
CA GLY A 722 -37.79 5.06 -5.00
C GLY A 722 -37.46 4.67 -6.44
N VAL A 723 -36.34 4.00 -6.66
CA VAL A 723 -35.85 3.59 -7.99
C VAL A 723 -35.84 2.07 -8.13
N GLY A 724 -36.08 1.57 -9.34
CA GLY A 724 -35.85 0.17 -9.72
C GLY A 724 -34.37 -0.14 -9.96
N CYS A 725 -34.03 -1.42 -10.14
CA CYS A 725 -32.65 -1.91 -10.31
C CYS A 725 -31.72 -1.40 -9.20
N LEU A 726 -32.21 -1.43 -7.96
CA LEU A 726 -31.53 -0.90 -6.78
C LEU A 726 -30.82 -2.03 -6.02
N SER A 727 -29.53 -1.85 -5.74
CA SER A 727 -28.77 -2.72 -4.85
C SER A 727 -28.28 -1.94 -3.63
N VAL A 728 -28.82 -2.27 -2.46
CA VAL A 728 -28.38 -1.79 -1.15
C VAL A 728 -27.62 -2.91 -0.46
N ARG A 729 -26.28 -2.87 -0.47
CA ARG A 729 -25.43 -3.99 -0.02
C ARG A 729 -24.35 -3.61 0.98
N GLY A 730 -24.13 -4.41 2.02
CA GLY A 730 -22.94 -4.28 2.88
C GLY A 730 -22.88 -2.99 3.71
N ASN A 731 -23.94 -2.18 3.74
CA ASN A 731 -23.92 -0.90 4.44
C ASN A 731 -24.08 -1.09 5.96
N LYS A 732 -23.42 -0.24 6.74
CA LYS A 732 -23.60 -0.14 8.18
C LYS A 732 -24.42 1.10 8.51
N LEU A 733 -25.67 0.90 8.93
CA LEU A 733 -26.61 1.97 9.28
C LEU A 733 -26.81 1.99 10.80
N SER A 734 -26.53 3.13 11.42
CA SER A 734 -26.79 3.38 12.83
C SER A 734 -27.67 4.60 13.04
N GLY A 735 -28.83 4.39 13.67
CA GLY A 735 -29.67 5.46 14.20
C GLY A 735 -29.06 6.07 15.46
N SER A 736 -29.08 7.39 15.55
CA SER A 736 -28.54 8.14 16.69
C SER A 736 -29.56 9.16 17.20
N GLY A 737 -29.63 9.34 18.51
CA GLY A 737 -30.54 10.29 19.14
C GLY A 737 -32.03 9.89 19.11
N ARG A 738 -32.86 10.72 19.75
CA ARG A 738 -34.31 10.45 19.91
C ARG A 738 -35.12 10.69 18.63
N GLN A 739 -34.55 11.38 17.64
CA GLN A 739 -35.22 11.72 16.38
C GLN A 739 -35.01 10.66 15.28
N SER A 740 -34.12 9.69 15.50
CA SER A 740 -33.84 8.64 14.51
C SER A 740 -35.12 7.89 14.13
N SER A 741 -35.39 7.84 12.83
CA SER A 741 -36.65 7.36 12.26
C SER A 741 -36.45 5.96 11.64
N GLN A 742 -36.36 5.83 10.32
CA GLN A 742 -36.34 4.53 9.63
C GLN A 742 -34.93 4.17 9.13
N GLY A 743 -34.60 2.88 9.07
CA GLY A 743 -33.34 2.42 8.49
C GLY A 743 -33.29 2.60 6.96
N ILE A 744 -34.01 1.74 6.24
CA ILE A 744 -34.17 1.77 4.78
C ILE A 744 -35.65 1.95 4.45
N VAL A 745 -35.97 2.94 3.63
CA VAL A 745 -37.33 3.26 3.21
C VAL A 745 -37.42 3.14 1.70
N LEU A 746 -38.24 2.21 1.22
CA LEU A 746 -38.66 2.13 -0.17
C LEU A 746 -39.98 2.89 -0.32
N GLN A 747 -40.02 3.88 -1.20
CA GLN A 747 -41.19 4.70 -1.44
C GLN A 747 -41.41 4.92 -2.93
N GLN A 748 -42.54 5.55 -3.28
CA GLN A 748 -42.82 5.88 -4.67
C GLN A 748 -41.81 6.92 -5.17
N GLY A 749 -41.12 6.61 -6.28
CA GLY A 749 -40.27 7.57 -6.99
C GLY A 749 -41.07 8.37 -8.01
N ILE A 750 -40.39 8.84 -9.06
CA ILE A 750 -41.04 9.60 -10.13
C ILE A 750 -41.87 8.72 -11.08
N ASP A 751 -41.48 7.46 -11.27
CA ASP A 751 -42.28 6.50 -12.02
C ASP A 751 -43.35 5.93 -11.07
N PRO A 752 -44.65 6.15 -11.34
CA PRO A 752 -45.72 5.60 -10.51
C PRO A 752 -45.91 4.09 -10.72
N ALA A 753 -45.23 3.46 -11.67
CA ALA A 753 -45.22 2.02 -11.85
C ALA A 753 -44.53 1.29 -10.68
N ALA A 754 -44.72 -0.03 -10.61
CA ALA A 754 -44.01 -0.85 -9.64
C ALA A 754 -42.51 -0.84 -9.92
N ILE A 755 -41.69 -0.70 -8.88
CA ILE A 755 -40.23 -0.80 -9.00
C ILE A 755 -39.80 -2.27 -8.99
N ASP A 756 -38.89 -2.65 -9.88
CA ASP A 756 -38.43 -4.04 -10.03
C ASP A 756 -36.93 -4.19 -9.70
N GLN A 757 -36.49 -5.42 -9.44
CA GLN A 757 -35.10 -5.83 -9.23
C GLN A 757 -34.43 -5.14 -8.03
N ILE A 758 -35.08 -5.21 -6.87
CA ILE A 758 -34.55 -4.63 -5.63
C ILE A 758 -33.78 -5.70 -4.85
N ILE A 759 -32.54 -5.39 -4.46
CA ILE A 759 -31.70 -6.26 -3.63
C ILE A 759 -31.27 -5.48 -2.38
N ILE A 760 -31.63 -5.98 -1.20
CA ILE A 760 -31.18 -5.48 0.09
C ILE A 760 -30.43 -6.62 0.79
N SER A 761 -29.09 -6.58 0.77
CA SER A 761 -28.30 -7.71 1.26
C SER A 761 -27.11 -7.33 2.14
N GLU A 762 -26.75 -8.19 3.09
CA GLU A 762 -25.51 -8.06 3.88
C GLU A 762 -25.42 -6.74 4.70
N ASN A 763 -26.52 -6.02 4.90
CA ASN A 763 -26.51 -4.75 5.64
C ASN A 763 -26.55 -4.99 7.15
N ARG A 764 -25.94 -4.08 7.91
CA ARG A 764 -26.01 -4.04 9.38
C ARG A 764 -26.83 -2.82 9.81
N ILE A 765 -28.05 -3.04 10.27
CA ILE A 765 -29.00 -1.98 10.62
C ILE A 765 -29.25 -2.02 12.13
N SER A 766 -29.01 -0.90 12.82
CA SER A 766 -29.20 -0.85 14.29
C SER A 766 -29.50 0.53 14.84
N GLY A 767 -30.15 0.58 16.01
CA GLY A 767 -30.31 1.82 16.81
C GLY A 767 -31.36 2.81 16.31
N PHE A 768 -32.19 2.43 15.32
CA PHE A 768 -33.30 3.25 14.83
C PHE A 768 -34.52 3.16 15.75
N ASN A 769 -35.20 4.27 16.04
CA ASN A 769 -36.44 4.24 16.84
C ASN A 769 -37.67 3.83 16.02
N GLY A 770 -37.62 3.92 14.69
CA GLY A 770 -38.64 3.42 13.76
C GLY A 770 -38.40 1.96 13.36
N ASN A 771 -38.74 1.60 12.10
CA ASN A 771 -38.52 0.28 11.52
C ASN A 771 -37.14 0.20 10.83
N ALA A 772 -36.60 -1.01 10.72
CA ALA A 772 -35.34 -1.22 10.00
C ALA A 772 -35.52 -1.13 8.48
N ILE A 773 -36.54 -1.79 7.92
CA ILE A 773 -36.88 -1.73 6.50
C ILE A 773 -38.37 -1.44 6.36
N THR A 774 -38.73 -0.41 5.61
CA THR A 774 -40.11 -0.03 5.33
C THR A 774 -40.37 -0.02 3.83
N ILE A 775 -41.49 -0.60 3.40
CA ILE A 775 -41.95 -0.60 2.00
C ILE A 775 -43.26 0.18 1.92
N ASN A 776 -43.26 1.26 1.13
CA ASN A 776 -44.37 2.19 0.96
C ASN A 776 -44.88 2.30 -0.49
N CYS A 777 -44.39 1.46 -1.39
CA CYS A 777 -44.74 1.46 -2.80
C CYS A 777 -44.96 0.04 -3.33
N ARG A 778 -45.41 -0.04 -4.58
CA ARG A 778 -45.55 -1.31 -5.30
C ARG A 778 -44.19 -1.77 -5.82
N ILE A 779 -43.90 -3.05 -5.65
CA ILE A 779 -42.66 -3.70 -6.06
C ILE A 779 -42.99 -4.91 -6.93
N GLU A 780 -42.26 -5.14 -8.01
CA GLU A 780 -42.39 -6.37 -8.80
C GLU A 780 -41.58 -7.49 -8.14
N SER A 781 -40.25 -7.33 -8.01
CA SER A 781 -39.39 -8.27 -7.28
C SER A 781 -38.45 -7.61 -6.26
N ILE A 782 -38.36 -8.22 -5.08
CA ILE A 782 -37.41 -7.82 -4.02
C ILE A 782 -36.80 -9.02 -3.29
N ILE A 783 -35.49 -8.96 -3.09
CA ILE A 783 -34.73 -9.92 -2.27
C ILE A 783 -34.12 -9.17 -1.09
N ILE A 784 -34.49 -9.56 0.12
CA ILE A 784 -33.95 -9.07 1.39
C ILE A 784 -33.23 -10.22 2.07
N SER A 785 -31.89 -10.25 2.02
CA SER A 785 -31.14 -11.41 2.50
C SER A 785 -29.86 -11.11 3.28
N GLN A 786 -29.51 -12.00 4.22
CA GLN A 786 -28.25 -11.93 4.96
C GLN A 786 -28.03 -10.60 5.72
N ASN A 787 -29.11 -9.89 6.09
CA ASN A 787 -28.99 -8.65 6.86
C ASN A 787 -28.93 -8.96 8.37
N LEU A 788 -28.14 -8.17 9.10
CA LEU A 788 -28.11 -8.14 10.56
C LEU A 788 -28.91 -6.93 11.05
N ILE A 789 -30.08 -7.19 11.62
CA ILE A 789 -31.02 -6.18 12.12
C ILE A 789 -31.10 -6.32 13.64
N LYS A 790 -30.65 -5.30 14.38
CA LYS A 790 -30.65 -5.36 15.84
C LYS A 790 -31.04 -4.05 16.51
N GLU A 791 -31.63 -4.15 17.69
CA GLU A 791 -31.91 -2.97 18.54
C GLU A 791 -32.75 -1.93 17.81
N ILE A 792 -33.91 -2.37 17.34
CA ILE A 792 -34.84 -1.58 16.53
C ILE A 792 -36.05 -1.21 17.37
N GLY A 793 -36.45 0.06 17.30
CA GLY A 793 -37.58 0.58 18.04
C GLY A 793 -38.91 -0.07 17.66
N LEU A 794 -39.13 -0.30 16.36
CA LEU A 794 -40.34 -0.93 15.84
C LEU A 794 -40.02 -2.24 15.09
N GLY A 795 -40.52 -2.43 13.87
CA GLY A 795 -40.41 -3.67 13.10
C GLY A 795 -39.10 -3.81 12.32
N ALA A 796 -38.73 -5.05 11.99
CA ALA A 796 -37.62 -5.36 11.09
C ALA A 796 -37.99 -5.11 9.63
N LEU A 797 -39.18 -5.54 9.20
CA LEU A 797 -39.71 -5.33 7.86
C LEU A 797 -41.19 -4.99 7.93
N VAL A 798 -41.57 -3.81 7.46
CA VAL A 798 -42.96 -3.35 7.50
C VAL A 798 -43.41 -2.86 6.13
N MET A 799 -44.45 -3.49 5.59
CA MET A 799 -45.19 -3.00 4.43
C MET A 799 -46.37 -2.14 4.89
N SER A 800 -46.51 -0.94 4.32
CA SER A 800 -47.65 -0.06 4.58
C SER A 800 -48.88 -0.40 3.72
N GLU A 801 -50.00 0.28 3.97
CA GLU A 801 -51.27 0.06 3.26
C GLU A 801 -51.20 0.29 1.74
N SER A 802 -50.23 1.07 1.26
CA SER A 802 -50.02 1.35 -0.17
C SER A 802 -49.02 0.39 -0.83
N ALA A 803 -48.39 -0.49 -0.06
CA ALA A 803 -47.39 -1.43 -0.56
C ALA A 803 -48.00 -2.72 -1.13
N ALA A 804 -47.35 -3.28 -2.15
CA ALA A 804 -47.65 -4.60 -2.70
C ALA A 804 -46.37 -5.18 -3.33
N ALA A 805 -46.26 -6.50 -3.42
CA ALA A 805 -45.13 -7.17 -4.07
C ALA A 805 -45.55 -8.41 -4.87
N ASP A 806 -45.03 -8.60 -6.09
CA ASP A 806 -45.30 -9.84 -6.84
C ASP A 806 -44.42 -10.99 -6.34
N LEU A 807 -43.12 -10.73 -6.14
CA LEU A 807 -42.15 -11.66 -5.55
C LEU A 807 -41.36 -11.00 -4.42
N LEU A 808 -41.50 -11.52 -3.20
CA LEU A 808 -40.73 -11.08 -2.03
C LEU A 808 -40.00 -12.26 -1.39
N THR A 809 -38.68 -12.19 -1.34
CA THR A 809 -37.86 -13.14 -0.58
C THR A 809 -37.23 -12.44 0.62
N PHE A 810 -37.50 -12.95 1.82
CA PHE A 810 -36.86 -12.54 3.07
C PHE A 810 -36.08 -13.73 3.63
N SER A 811 -34.77 -13.79 3.40
CA SER A 811 -33.98 -15.00 3.68
C SER A 811 -32.67 -14.79 4.44
N ALA A 812 -32.31 -15.73 5.31
CA ALA A 812 -31.04 -15.74 6.05
C ALA A 812 -30.76 -14.44 6.84
N ASN A 813 -31.79 -13.69 7.24
CA ASN A 813 -31.65 -12.48 8.04
C ASN A 813 -31.59 -12.82 9.53
N GLN A 814 -30.81 -12.03 10.28
CA GLN A 814 -30.73 -12.13 11.74
C GLN A 814 -31.35 -10.89 12.37
N CYS A 815 -32.54 -11.05 12.93
CA CYS A 815 -33.35 -10.00 13.53
C CYS A 815 -33.44 -10.22 15.04
N HIS A 816 -32.89 -9.30 15.84
CA HIS A 816 -32.84 -9.44 17.30
C HIS A 816 -33.15 -8.14 18.05
N LYS A 817 -33.84 -8.22 19.19
CA LYS A 817 -34.26 -7.05 20.01
C LYS A 817 -35.08 -6.05 19.18
N LEU A 818 -36.29 -6.48 18.79
CA LEU A 818 -37.24 -5.69 18.02
C LEU A 818 -38.34 -5.12 18.93
N GLY A 819 -39.01 -4.06 18.49
CA GLY A 819 -40.16 -3.49 19.21
C GLY A 819 -39.79 -2.78 20.52
N LEU A 820 -38.59 -2.20 20.63
CA LEU A 820 -38.13 -1.52 21.86
C LEU A 820 -39.01 -0.31 22.25
N GLN A 821 -39.68 0.30 21.27
CA GLN A 821 -40.59 1.44 21.39
C GLN A 821 -42.08 1.05 21.25
N ALA A 822 -42.41 -0.23 21.08
CA ALA A 822 -43.78 -0.71 20.91
C ALA A 822 -44.55 -0.77 22.26
N ARG A 823 -44.77 0.38 22.91
CA ARG A 823 -45.40 0.48 24.24
C ARG A 823 -46.76 1.18 24.24
N ASP A 824 -47.41 1.22 23.07
CA ASP A 824 -48.67 1.90 22.87
C ASP A 824 -49.85 0.99 23.23
N ASP A 825 -50.76 1.50 24.07
CA ASP A 825 -51.94 0.79 24.55
C ASP A 825 -53.02 0.65 23.44
N ASP A 826 -52.92 1.46 22.39
CA ASP A 826 -53.89 1.51 21.28
C ASP A 826 -53.41 0.83 19.98
N THR A 827 -52.13 0.45 19.90
CA THR A 827 -51.51 -0.05 18.64
C THR A 827 -50.85 -1.42 18.81
N ALA A 828 -51.31 -2.38 18.01
CA ALA A 828 -50.75 -3.72 17.91
C ALA A 828 -49.42 -3.70 17.11
N PHE A 829 -48.50 -4.57 17.51
CA PHE A 829 -47.14 -4.61 16.98
C PHE A 829 -46.93 -5.83 16.08
N ALA A 830 -46.27 -5.63 14.94
CA ALA A 830 -45.76 -6.70 14.10
C ALA A 830 -44.27 -6.47 13.81
N ALA A 831 -43.42 -7.45 14.13
CA ALA A 831 -41.99 -7.37 13.82
C ALA A 831 -41.72 -7.51 12.32
N ILE A 832 -42.45 -8.41 11.66
CA ILE A 832 -42.48 -8.54 10.20
C ILE A 832 -43.94 -8.43 9.78
N GLN A 833 -44.28 -7.40 9.00
CA GLN A 833 -45.62 -7.21 8.46
C GLN A 833 -45.59 -7.22 6.94
N LEU A 834 -46.27 -8.21 6.36
CA LEU A 834 -46.38 -8.40 4.91
C LEU A 834 -47.83 -8.26 4.49
N ILE A 835 -48.09 -7.41 3.49
CA ILE A 835 -49.42 -7.16 2.97
C ILE A 835 -49.41 -7.15 1.44
N ARG A 836 -50.38 -7.83 0.81
CA ARG A 836 -50.51 -7.93 -0.66
C ARG A 836 -49.25 -8.44 -1.35
N VAL A 837 -48.90 -9.69 -1.08
CA VAL A 837 -47.74 -10.35 -1.71
C VAL A 837 -48.16 -11.58 -2.50
N SER A 838 -47.93 -11.61 -3.81
CA SER A 838 -48.38 -12.74 -4.64
C SER A 838 -47.57 -14.02 -4.38
N ARG A 839 -46.24 -13.91 -4.28
CA ARG A 839 -45.34 -15.00 -3.90
C ARG A 839 -44.36 -14.52 -2.84
N CYS A 840 -44.37 -15.18 -1.69
CA CYS A 840 -43.55 -14.80 -0.56
C CYS A 840 -42.78 -15.99 0.00
N ASP A 841 -41.46 -15.82 0.09
CA ASP A 841 -40.54 -16.79 0.69
C ASP A 841 -39.86 -16.17 1.92
N VAL A 842 -40.13 -16.72 3.10
CA VAL A 842 -39.48 -16.36 4.38
C VAL A 842 -38.64 -17.54 4.83
N LEU A 843 -37.33 -17.50 4.56
CA LEU A 843 -36.46 -18.68 4.62
C LEU A 843 -35.27 -18.49 5.56
N ASP A 844 -34.99 -19.48 6.41
CA ASP A 844 -33.73 -19.57 7.19
C ASP A 844 -33.40 -18.33 8.04
N ASN A 845 -34.41 -17.57 8.48
CA ASN A 845 -34.21 -16.37 9.30
C ASN A 845 -34.13 -16.71 10.78
N VAL A 846 -33.42 -15.87 11.54
CA VAL A 846 -33.43 -15.86 12.99
C VAL A 846 -34.20 -14.63 13.45
N ILE A 847 -35.33 -14.81 14.14
CA ILE A 847 -36.19 -13.74 14.63
C ILE A 847 -36.34 -13.92 16.14
N GLY A 848 -35.74 -13.02 16.94
CA GLY A 848 -35.80 -13.19 18.38
C GLY A 848 -35.81 -11.93 19.22
N SER A 849 -36.24 -12.08 20.47
CA SER A 849 -36.42 -10.97 21.42
C SER A 849 -37.34 -9.90 20.86
N VAL A 850 -38.55 -10.31 20.51
CA VAL A 850 -39.55 -9.48 19.86
C VAL A 850 -40.48 -8.88 20.91
N ALA A 851 -40.54 -7.54 21.00
CA ALA A 851 -41.51 -6.81 21.81
C ALA A 851 -41.54 -7.23 23.31
N LEU A 852 -40.38 -7.57 23.89
CA LEU A 852 -40.26 -8.08 25.26
C LEU A 852 -40.77 -7.11 26.35
N LEU A 853 -40.86 -5.81 26.02
CA LEU A 853 -41.28 -4.75 26.94
C LEU A 853 -42.72 -4.28 26.69
N SER A 854 -43.42 -4.84 25.71
CA SER A 854 -44.73 -4.41 25.22
C SER A 854 -45.89 -4.98 26.03
N ILE A 855 -45.93 -4.69 27.33
CA ILE A 855 -46.88 -5.29 28.29
C ILE A 855 -48.34 -4.85 28.01
N THR A 856 -48.55 -3.66 27.47
CA THR A 856 -49.88 -3.06 27.30
C THR A 856 -50.42 -3.13 25.87
N SER A 857 -49.62 -3.58 24.91
CA SER A 857 -50.03 -3.63 23.50
C SER A 857 -51.24 -4.54 23.29
N PRO A 858 -52.21 -4.16 22.43
CA PRO A 858 -53.41 -4.96 22.16
C PRO A 858 -53.15 -6.22 21.31
N GLY A 859 -51.96 -6.37 20.72
CA GLY A 859 -51.54 -7.57 19.99
C GLY A 859 -50.06 -7.53 19.63
N VAL A 860 -49.39 -8.68 19.60
CA VAL A 860 -47.96 -8.79 19.25
C VAL A 860 -47.75 -9.96 18.30
N ASP A 861 -47.27 -9.67 17.09
CA ASP A 861 -46.97 -10.69 16.07
C ASP A 861 -45.49 -10.67 15.70
N ALA A 862 -44.80 -11.81 15.72
CA ALA A 862 -43.43 -11.86 15.20
C ALA A 862 -43.41 -11.80 13.66
N ILE A 863 -44.28 -12.58 13.02
CA ILE A 863 -44.63 -12.44 11.61
C ILE A 863 -46.15 -12.34 11.45
N ARG A 864 -46.60 -11.32 10.72
CA ARG A 864 -48.00 -11.11 10.32
C ARG A 864 -48.09 -11.02 8.81
N THR A 865 -48.97 -11.80 8.20
CA THR A 865 -49.25 -11.73 6.75
C THR A 865 -50.72 -11.51 6.47
N ALA A 866 -51.01 -10.69 5.46
CA ALA A 866 -52.35 -10.41 4.97
C ALA A 866 -52.37 -10.35 3.43
N ALA A 867 -53.38 -10.93 2.79
CA ALA A 867 -53.55 -10.92 1.33
C ALA A 867 -52.33 -11.51 0.61
N THR A 868 -51.81 -12.63 1.10
CA THR A 868 -50.65 -13.30 0.50
C THR A 868 -51.12 -14.47 -0.36
N GLY A 869 -50.64 -14.58 -1.60
CA GLY A 869 -50.97 -15.69 -2.49
C GLY A 869 -50.30 -16.99 -2.06
N GLN A 870 -49.14 -17.29 -2.64
CA GLN A 870 -48.29 -18.42 -2.25
C GLN A 870 -47.29 -17.97 -1.19
N LEU A 871 -47.36 -18.56 0.00
CA LEU A 871 -46.52 -18.22 1.14
C LEU A 871 -45.74 -19.44 1.61
N ARG A 872 -44.41 -19.33 1.64
CA ARG A 872 -43.52 -20.34 2.20
C ARG A 872 -42.74 -19.73 3.35
N VAL A 873 -42.85 -20.33 4.52
CA VAL A 873 -42.13 -19.96 5.74
C VAL A 873 -41.38 -21.21 6.20
N ALA A 874 -40.08 -21.28 5.91
CA ALA A 874 -39.31 -22.50 6.15
C ALA A 874 -37.94 -22.27 6.78
N GLY A 875 -37.52 -23.19 7.64
CA GLY A 875 -36.17 -23.20 8.24
C GLY A 875 -35.90 -22.05 9.23
N ASN A 876 -36.93 -21.30 9.64
CA ASN A 876 -36.75 -20.13 10.51
C ASN A 876 -36.68 -20.52 11.98
N ARG A 877 -35.97 -19.71 12.76
CA ARG A 877 -35.89 -19.80 14.23
C ARG A 877 -36.53 -18.58 14.89
N PHE A 878 -37.63 -18.79 15.58
CA PHE A 878 -38.32 -17.82 16.41
C PHE A 878 -38.06 -18.12 17.90
N PHE A 879 -37.62 -17.14 18.68
CA PHE A 879 -37.40 -17.32 20.13
C PHE A 879 -37.59 -16.02 20.91
N ALA A 880 -37.97 -16.09 22.19
CA ALA A 880 -38.26 -14.91 23.01
C ALA A 880 -39.27 -13.97 22.33
N ILE A 881 -40.48 -14.47 22.06
CA ILE A 881 -41.54 -13.74 21.35
C ILE A 881 -42.59 -13.21 22.33
N GLY A 882 -42.68 -11.89 22.41
CA GLY A 882 -43.60 -11.16 23.29
C GLY A 882 -43.12 -11.08 24.74
N PRO A 883 -43.84 -10.32 25.58
CA PRO A 883 -43.44 -10.09 26.96
C PRO A 883 -43.71 -11.30 27.86
N ASP A 884 -42.99 -11.40 28.98
CA ASP A 884 -43.21 -12.43 30.01
C ASP A 884 -44.62 -12.34 30.65
N ARG A 885 -45.22 -11.15 30.61
CA ARG A 885 -46.57 -10.84 31.10
C ARG A 885 -47.24 -9.80 30.19
N ILE A 886 -48.56 -9.85 30.05
CA ILE A 886 -49.34 -8.89 29.27
C ILE A 886 -50.58 -8.46 30.07
N SER A 887 -50.94 -7.18 30.05
CA SER A 887 -52.01 -6.62 30.89
C SER A 887 -53.41 -6.73 30.27
N SER A 888 -53.52 -7.25 29.05
CA SER A 888 -54.71 -7.27 28.19
C SER A 888 -55.14 -8.70 27.84
N ALA A 889 -56.34 -8.85 27.25
CA ALA A 889 -56.74 -10.07 26.54
C ALA A 889 -56.00 -10.25 25.19
N ALA A 890 -54.94 -9.48 24.96
CA ALA A 890 -54.17 -9.47 23.72
C ALA A 890 -53.57 -10.84 23.45
N THR A 891 -53.56 -11.17 22.17
CA THR A 891 -52.92 -12.40 21.68
C THR A 891 -51.51 -12.07 21.21
N VAL A 892 -50.56 -12.90 21.62
CA VAL A 892 -49.18 -12.87 21.16
C VAL A 892 -48.99 -14.05 20.20
N ASN A 893 -48.70 -13.78 18.94
CA ASN A 893 -48.47 -14.81 17.93
C ASN A 893 -47.00 -14.81 17.50
N ALA A 894 -46.39 -15.98 17.45
CA ALA A 894 -45.13 -16.11 16.71
C ALA A 894 -45.39 -15.99 15.20
N ALA A 895 -46.38 -16.71 14.67
CA ALA A 895 -46.76 -16.62 13.28
C ALA A 895 -48.28 -16.42 13.12
N HIS A 896 -48.68 -15.30 12.53
CA HIS A 896 -50.07 -14.92 12.30
C HIS A 896 -50.33 -14.76 10.80
N PHE A 897 -51.07 -15.69 10.22
CA PHE A 897 -51.37 -15.73 8.79
C PHE A 897 -52.87 -15.51 8.58
N LEU A 898 -53.26 -14.33 8.10
CA LEU A 898 -54.66 -13.98 7.88
C LEU A 898 -55.15 -14.58 6.55
N PRO A 899 -56.16 -15.47 6.55
CA PRO A 899 -56.84 -15.88 5.32
C PRO A 899 -57.61 -14.68 4.70
N PRO A 900 -57.77 -14.63 3.36
CA PRO A 900 -57.45 -15.67 2.40
C PRO A 900 -55.99 -15.66 1.92
N PHE A 901 -55.44 -16.85 1.73
CA PHE A 901 -54.19 -17.14 1.02
C PHE A 901 -54.37 -18.39 0.15
N ASP A 902 -53.60 -18.53 -0.94
CA ASP A 902 -53.74 -19.67 -1.88
C ASP A 902 -53.16 -20.96 -1.26
N HIS A 903 -51.91 -20.85 -0.82
CA HIS A 903 -51.16 -21.96 -0.25
C HIS A 903 -50.15 -21.43 0.76
N LEU A 904 -50.21 -21.97 1.98
CA LEU A 904 -49.24 -21.74 3.03
C LEU A 904 -48.43 -23.02 3.28
N SER A 905 -47.10 -22.92 3.18
CA SER A 905 -46.15 -23.94 3.61
C SER A 905 -45.36 -23.42 4.80
N PHE A 906 -45.60 -23.97 5.99
CA PHE A 906 -44.90 -23.67 7.23
C PHE A 906 -44.06 -24.88 7.64
N GLU A 907 -42.78 -24.89 7.27
CA GLU A 907 -41.95 -26.10 7.25
C GLU A 907 -40.64 -25.98 8.04
N ASN A 908 -40.32 -26.98 8.87
CA ASN A 908 -39.03 -27.09 9.56
C ASN A 908 -38.64 -25.83 10.37
N ASN A 909 -39.60 -25.11 10.94
CA ASN A 909 -39.34 -23.95 11.78
C ASN A 909 -39.22 -24.37 13.25
N SER A 910 -38.40 -23.65 14.02
CA SER A 910 -38.31 -23.75 15.47
C SER A 910 -38.95 -22.50 16.08
N VAL A 911 -39.93 -22.68 16.96
CA VAL A 911 -40.70 -21.59 17.56
C VAL A 911 -40.74 -21.77 19.08
N GLU A 912 -40.19 -20.81 19.80
CA GLU A 912 -40.12 -20.82 21.26
C GLU A 912 -40.64 -19.51 21.85
N ARG A 913 -41.54 -19.59 22.84
CA ARG A 913 -41.99 -18.41 23.59
C ARG A 913 -40.83 -17.73 24.33
N LEU A 914 -40.01 -18.51 25.03
CA LEU A 914 -38.91 -18.01 25.86
C LEU A 914 -37.60 -17.99 25.07
N GLY A 915 -36.64 -17.17 25.51
CA GLY A 915 -35.25 -17.22 25.02
C GLY A 915 -34.26 -17.71 26.06
N ASP A 916 -34.66 -17.75 27.33
CA ASP A 916 -33.84 -18.22 28.46
C ASP A 916 -34.74 -18.98 29.45
N GLU A 917 -34.28 -20.13 29.93
CA GLU A 917 -34.97 -20.96 30.93
C GLU A 917 -35.04 -20.31 32.31
N SER A 918 -34.21 -19.28 32.57
CA SER A 918 -34.25 -18.48 33.79
C SER A 918 -35.46 -17.53 33.88
N GLN A 919 -36.15 -17.29 32.76
CA GLN A 919 -37.33 -16.42 32.69
C GLN A 919 -38.49 -16.99 33.52
N LYS A 920 -39.24 -16.10 34.19
CA LYS A 920 -40.40 -16.46 35.02
C LYS A 920 -41.69 -15.90 34.41
N PRO A 921 -42.18 -16.44 33.28
CA PRO A 921 -43.36 -15.93 32.60
C PRO A 921 -44.64 -16.16 33.40
N THR A 922 -45.69 -15.38 33.09
CA THR A 922 -47.07 -15.64 33.54
C THR A 922 -47.90 -16.24 32.42
N SER A 923 -49.10 -16.76 32.75
CA SER A 923 -50.05 -17.22 31.74
C SER A 923 -50.53 -16.05 30.88
N ILE A 924 -50.49 -16.19 29.55
CA ILE A 924 -50.99 -15.21 28.57
C ILE A 924 -51.61 -15.94 27.36
N ASN A 925 -52.34 -15.22 26.49
CA ASN A 925 -52.82 -15.76 25.23
C ASN A 925 -51.66 -15.83 24.21
N TRP A 926 -50.85 -16.89 24.25
CA TRP A 926 -49.69 -17.04 23.34
C TRP A 926 -49.91 -18.19 22.35
N GLN A 927 -49.67 -17.95 21.06
CA GLN A 927 -49.82 -18.92 19.99
C GLN A 927 -48.53 -19.02 19.16
N ALA A 928 -48.14 -20.25 18.80
CA ALA A 928 -47.07 -20.49 17.85
C ALA A 928 -47.54 -20.18 16.42
N ILE A 929 -48.72 -20.69 16.05
CA ILE A 929 -49.31 -20.49 14.73
C ILE A 929 -50.77 -20.09 14.90
N ASN A 930 -51.16 -18.98 14.29
CA ASN A 930 -52.55 -18.54 14.16
C ASN A 930 -52.89 -18.34 12.69
N MET A 931 -53.75 -19.21 12.17
CA MET A 931 -54.31 -19.13 10.81
C MET A 931 -55.83 -19.00 10.89
N SER A 932 -56.31 -18.02 11.65
CA SER A 932 -57.74 -17.73 11.79
C SER A 932 -58.03 -16.29 11.36
N PRO A 933 -59.26 -16.01 10.89
CA PRO A 933 -59.68 -14.64 10.64
C PRO A 933 -59.67 -13.83 11.94
N GLU A 934 -59.23 -12.59 11.87
CA GLU A 934 -59.20 -11.69 13.02
C GLU A 934 -60.62 -11.42 13.53
N ALA A 935 -60.92 -11.81 14.78
CA ALA A 935 -62.25 -11.64 15.38
C ALA A 935 -62.54 -10.19 15.81
N VAL A 936 -61.49 -9.39 16.04
CA VAL A 936 -61.53 -7.98 16.44
C VAL A 936 -60.54 -7.23 15.55
N GLN A 937 -60.93 -6.09 14.97
CA GLN A 937 -60.00 -5.26 14.21
C GLN A 937 -59.01 -4.57 15.16
N LEU A 938 -57.73 -4.92 15.07
CA LEU A 938 -56.66 -4.24 15.79
C LEU A 938 -55.94 -3.22 14.89
N ARG A 939 -55.47 -2.13 15.50
CA ARG A 939 -54.66 -1.11 14.81
C ARG A 939 -53.21 -1.56 14.73
N TYR A 940 -52.77 -2.01 13.57
CA TYR A 940 -51.36 -2.28 13.28
C TYR A 940 -50.77 -1.16 12.39
N PHE A 941 -49.49 -1.25 12.02
CA PHE A 941 -48.84 -0.31 11.08
C PHE A 941 -49.56 -0.16 9.73
N ALA A 942 -50.26 -1.21 9.31
CA ALA A 942 -51.22 -1.16 8.22
C ALA A 942 -52.48 -1.87 8.70
N GLU A 943 -53.59 -1.12 8.81
CA GLU A 943 -54.88 -1.74 9.12
C GLU A 943 -55.30 -2.53 7.89
N ALA A 944 -55.66 -3.79 8.11
CA ALA A 944 -55.99 -4.73 7.04
C ALA A 944 -57.10 -5.64 7.55
N SER A 945 -58.22 -5.66 6.85
CA SER A 945 -59.32 -6.59 7.09
C SER A 945 -59.85 -7.14 5.78
N PHE A 946 -60.45 -8.33 5.84
CA PHE A 946 -60.95 -9.03 4.66
C PHE A 946 -62.45 -9.14 4.69
N ILE A 947 -63.07 -8.93 3.53
CA ILE A 947 -64.45 -9.34 3.28
C ILE A 947 -64.44 -10.28 2.08
N SER A 948 -64.88 -11.52 2.30
CA SER A 948 -65.15 -12.50 1.24
C SER A 948 -66.66 -12.67 1.09
N THR A 949 -67.16 -12.80 -0.13
CA THR A 949 -68.57 -13.16 -0.32
C THR A 949 -68.75 -14.68 -0.26
N GLU A 950 -69.70 -15.19 0.52
CA GLU A 950 -69.92 -16.64 0.72
C GLU A 950 -70.30 -17.40 -0.58
N LYS A 951 -70.63 -16.70 -1.67
CA LYS A 951 -71.13 -17.29 -2.93
C LYS A 951 -70.40 -16.84 -4.20
N GLY A 952 -69.53 -15.83 -4.15
CA GLY A 952 -68.74 -15.35 -5.28
C GLY A 952 -67.27 -15.41 -4.90
N GLY A 953 -66.42 -16.05 -5.71
CA GLY A 953 -64.98 -16.21 -5.48
C GLY A 953 -64.19 -14.91 -5.59
N GLU A 954 -64.67 -13.85 -4.96
CA GLU A 954 -64.08 -12.52 -4.86
C GLU A 954 -63.86 -12.21 -3.38
N ALA A 955 -62.63 -11.83 -3.04
CA ALA A 955 -62.28 -11.30 -1.74
C ALA A 955 -61.77 -9.86 -1.89
N TYR A 956 -62.12 -9.02 -0.93
CA TYR A 956 -61.65 -7.64 -0.88
C TYR A 956 -60.83 -7.44 0.38
N LEU A 957 -59.63 -6.87 0.21
CA LEU A 957 -58.84 -6.31 1.28
C LEU A 957 -59.28 -4.87 1.52
N LEU A 958 -59.69 -4.57 2.74
CA LEU A 958 -59.99 -3.25 3.25
C LEU A 958 -58.81 -2.78 4.10
N THR A 959 -58.23 -1.64 3.76
CA THR A 959 -57.29 -0.91 4.61
C THR A 959 -57.94 0.38 5.12
N ALA A 960 -57.31 1.09 6.06
CA ALA A 960 -57.86 2.37 6.53
C ALA A 960 -58.06 3.38 5.37
N THR A 961 -57.24 3.25 4.33
CA THR A 961 -57.18 4.19 3.19
C THR A 961 -57.69 3.63 1.85
N GLY A 962 -58.08 2.36 1.74
CA GLY A 962 -58.47 1.80 0.45
C GLY A 962 -59.15 0.44 0.46
N VAL A 963 -59.69 0.07 -0.72
CA VAL A 963 -60.29 -1.24 -1.00
C VAL A 963 -59.59 -1.85 -2.22
N SER A 964 -59.08 -3.07 -2.09
CA SER A 964 -58.41 -3.80 -3.17
C SER A 964 -59.05 -5.16 -3.38
N ALA A 965 -59.34 -5.54 -4.63
CA ALA A 965 -59.70 -6.92 -4.94
C ALA A 965 -58.47 -7.83 -4.75
N VAL A 966 -58.69 -9.01 -4.19
CA VAL A 966 -57.69 -10.05 -3.96
C VAL A 966 -58.17 -11.31 -4.67
N ASP A 967 -57.29 -11.95 -5.42
CA ASP A 967 -57.59 -13.24 -6.05
C ASP A 967 -57.93 -14.26 -4.95
N PHE A 968 -59.18 -14.72 -4.92
CA PHE A 968 -59.64 -15.67 -3.91
C PHE A 968 -59.54 -17.09 -4.46
N ARG A 969 -58.61 -17.89 -3.94
CA ARG A 969 -58.55 -19.33 -4.16
C ARG A 969 -58.88 -20.09 -2.88
N VAL A 970 -59.18 -21.36 -3.05
CA VAL A 970 -59.48 -22.28 -1.95
C VAL A 970 -58.23 -22.43 -1.07
N PRO A 971 -58.23 -21.93 0.18
CA PRO A 971 -57.02 -21.86 1.00
C PRO A 971 -56.55 -23.24 1.44
N SER A 972 -55.26 -23.52 1.26
CA SER A 972 -54.61 -24.75 1.71
C SER A 972 -53.39 -24.44 2.58
N ALA A 973 -53.16 -25.26 3.61
CA ALA A 973 -52.03 -25.10 4.53
C ALA A 973 -51.29 -26.43 4.72
N SER A 974 -49.96 -26.37 4.77
CA SER A 974 -49.05 -27.45 5.11
C SER A 974 -48.17 -27.00 6.27
N VAL A 975 -48.35 -27.60 7.43
CA VAL A 975 -47.57 -27.38 8.64
C VAL A 975 -46.78 -28.66 8.92
N ARG A 976 -45.50 -28.66 8.57
CA ARG A 976 -44.67 -29.87 8.58
C ARG A 976 -43.32 -29.72 9.26
N GLY A 977 -42.92 -30.70 10.07
CA GLY A 977 -41.54 -30.80 10.57
C GLY A 977 -41.15 -29.72 11.58
N ASN A 978 -42.12 -29.01 12.18
CA ASN A 978 -41.84 -27.86 13.05
C ASN A 978 -41.62 -28.29 14.50
N HIS A 979 -40.82 -27.52 15.24
CA HIS A 979 -40.69 -27.60 16.70
C HIS A 979 -41.36 -26.38 17.34
N LEU A 980 -42.47 -26.58 18.04
CA LEU A 980 -43.36 -25.53 18.53
C LEU A 980 -43.50 -25.65 20.05
N ARG A 981 -42.89 -24.72 20.80
CA ARG A 981 -42.80 -24.78 22.26
C ARG A 981 -43.30 -23.50 22.92
N ALA A 982 -44.23 -23.64 23.86
CA ALA A 982 -44.69 -22.54 24.69
C ALA A 982 -44.62 -22.87 26.18
N HIS A 983 -44.45 -21.84 27.00
CA HIS A 983 -44.56 -21.93 28.45
C HIS A 983 -45.84 -21.18 28.85
N LEU A 984 -46.68 -21.72 29.74
CA LEU A 984 -47.87 -21.07 30.32
C LEU A 984 -48.74 -20.29 29.30
N THR A 985 -49.47 -20.99 28.43
CA THR A 985 -50.44 -20.36 27.51
C THR A 985 -51.90 -20.67 27.90
N ASP A 986 -52.79 -19.69 27.72
CA ASP A 986 -54.23 -19.77 28.01
C ASP A 986 -55.10 -20.12 26.78
N VAL A 987 -54.50 -20.24 25.60
CA VAL A 987 -55.18 -20.50 24.31
C VAL A 987 -54.55 -21.71 23.61
N ALA A 988 -55.14 -22.14 22.48
CA ALA A 988 -54.55 -23.19 21.66
C ALA A 988 -53.20 -22.75 21.08
N LEU A 989 -52.17 -23.57 21.25
CA LEU A 989 -50.81 -23.32 20.73
C LEU A 989 -50.82 -23.10 19.20
N ASN A 990 -51.60 -23.92 18.50
CA ASN A 990 -51.77 -23.85 17.05
C ASN A 990 -53.25 -23.72 16.70
N GLN A 991 -53.61 -22.69 15.96
CA GLN A 991 -55.00 -22.43 15.55
C GLN A 991 -55.12 -22.39 14.03
N CYS A 992 -56.12 -23.10 13.51
CA CYS A 992 -56.44 -23.14 12.09
C CYS A 992 -57.95 -23.00 11.92
N ALA A 993 -58.42 -22.00 11.18
CA ALA A 993 -59.83 -21.81 10.90
C ALA A 993 -60.05 -21.29 9.46
N GLN A 994 -61.22 -21.57 8.90
CA GLN A 994 -61.62 -21.16 7.54
C GLN A 994 -60.72 -21.66 6.39
N ILE A 995 -59.90 -22.69 6.63
CA ILE A 995 -59.05 -23.34 5.61
C ILE A 995 -59.80 -24.53 4.97
N ASP A 996 -59.51 -24.87 3.70
CA ASP A 996 -60.13 -26.00 3.03
C ASP A 996 -59.36 -27.31 3.23
N SER A 997 -58.04 -27.28 3.11
CA SER A 997 -57.19 -28.44 3.39
C SER A 997 -56.03 -28.05 4.29
N CYS A 998 -55.81 -28.80 5.36
CA CYS A 998 -54.69 -28.60 6.27
C CYS A 998 -53.96 -29.92 6.54
N LEU A 999 -52.67 -29.95 6.17
CA LEU A 999 -51.74 -31.02 6.49
C LEU A 999 -50.94 -30.58 7.72
N PHE A 1000 -51.03 -31.34 8.81
CA PHE A 1000 -50.32 -31.11 10.06
C PHE A 1000 -49.51 -32.37 10.41
N THR A 1001 -48.26 -32.44 9.97
CA THR A 1001 -47.48 -33.69 10.04
C THR A 1001 -46.05 -33.51 10.52
N GLU A 1002 -45.48 -34.53 11.19
CA GLU A 1002 -44.09 -34.53 11.64
C GLU A 1002 -43.73 -33.37 12.60
N ASN A 1003 -44.72 -32.76 13.27
CA ASN A 1003 -44.47 -31.64 14.18
C ASN A 1003 -44.23 -32.13 15.61
N HIS A 1004 -43.35 -31.44 16.32
CA HIS A 1004 -43.15 -31.56 17.75
C HIS A 1004 -43.80 -30.35 18.43
N CYS A 1005 -44.86 -30.56 19.20
CA CYS A 1005 -45.55 -29.51 19.95
C CYS A 1005 -45.44 -29.77 21.45
N GLU A 1006 -44.99 -28.78 22.21
CA GLU A 1006 -44.85 -28.88 23.66
C GLU A 1006 -45.40 -27.61 24.34
N VAL A 1007 -46.21 -27.81 25.38
CA VAL A 1007 -46.59 -26.73 26.31
C VAL A 1007 -46.22 -27.14 27.73
N THR A 1008 -45.45 -26.30 28.42
CA THR A 1008 -44.98 -26.53 29.79
C THR A 1008 -45.58 -25.53 30.78
N GLY A 1009 -45.71 -25.95 32.05
CA GLY A 1009 -46.28 -25.16 33.15
C GLY A 1009 -47.77 -25.44 33.41
N GLU A 1010 -48.23 -25.19 34.64
CA GLU A 1010 -49.63 -25.37 35.05
C GLU A 1010 -50.43 -24.06 34.89
N THR A 1011 -51.50 -24.09 34.11
CA THR A 1011 -52.45 -22.97 33.95
C THR A 1011 -53.84 -23.33 34.46
N SER A 1012 -54.63 -22.33 34.85
CA SER A 1012 -55.99 -22.51 35.37
C SER A 1012 -57.04 -22.76 34.29
N LYS A 1013 -56.72 -22.52 33.01
CA LYS A 1013 -57.60 -22.74 31.84
C LYS A 1013 -57.21 -24.00 31.06
N GLN A 1014 -58.14 -24.54 30.28
CA GLN A 1014 -57.86 -25.62 29.33
C GLN A 1014 -57.04 -25.06 28.16
N PHE A 1015 -55.85 -25.60 27.92
CA PHE A 1015 -55.00 -25.27 26.78
C PHE A 1015 -54.86 -26.48 25.86
N LEU A 1016 -54.90 -26.24 24.55
CA LEU A 1016 -54.77 -27.27 23.52
C LEU A 1016 -53.42 -27.09 22.81
N LEU A 1017 -52.79 -28.18 22.37
CA LEU A 1017 -51.65 -28.08 21.45
C LEU A 1017 -52.11 -27.71 20.04
N GLY A 1018 -53.40 -27.88 19.73
CA GLY A 1018 -54.02 -27.23 18.59
C GLY A 1018 -55.53 -27.36 18.50
N ASP A 1019 -56.16 -26.37 17.88
CA ASP A 1019 -57.56 -26.38 17.43
C ASP A 1019 -57.55 -26.20 15.91
N LEU A 1020 -57.70 -27.31 15.18
CA LEU A 1020 -57.58 -27.35 13.73
C LEU A 1020 -58.94 -27.57 13.08
N ARG A 1021 -59.40 -26.54 12.34
CA ARG A 1021 -60.69 -26.54 11.65
C ARG A 1021 -60.48 -26.32 10.16
N ALA A 1022 -60.74 -27.35 9.36
CA ALA A 1022 -60.60 -27.28 7.90
C ALA A 1022 -61.67 -28.12 7.15
N GLY A 1023 -61.75 -28.00 5.82
CA GLY A 1023 -62.57 -28.91 5.01
C GLY A 1023 -62.09 -30.37 5.09
N THR A 1024 -60.78 -30.55 4.94
CA THR A 1024 -60.04 -31.81 5.06
C THR A 1024 -58.83 -31.64 5.99
N LEU A 1025 -58.58 -32.63 6.84
CA LEU A 1025 -57.47 -32.61 7.81
C LEU A 1025 -56.63 -33.88 7.66
N ASN A 1026 -55.31 -33.72 7.59
CA ASN A 1026 -54.37 -34.83 7.73
C ASN A 1026 -53.42 -34.52 8.88
N VAL A 1027 -53.56 -35.25 9.98
CA VAL A 1027 -52.79 -35.08 11.21
C VAL A 1027 -51.99 -36.35 11.45
N SER A 1028 -50.71 -36.36 11.11
CA SER A 1028 -49.93 -37.60 11.14
C SER A 1028 -48.50 -37.45 11.64
N ASN A 1029 -48.00 -38.48 12.34
CA ASN A 1029 -46.61 -38.55 12.81
C ASN A 1029 -46.16 -37.38 13.71
N ASN A 1030 -47.08 -36.78 14.48
CA ASN A 1030 -46.74 -35.68 15.39
C ASN A 1030 -46.34 -36.19 16.78
N HIS A 1031 -45.52 -35.41 17.47
CA HIS A 1031 -45.18 -35.58 18.88
C HIS A 1031 -45.79 -34.45 19.71
N LEU A 1032 -46.71 -34.78 20.61
CA LEU A 1032 -47.62 -33.84 21.26
C LEU A 1032 -47.52 -33.98 22.79
N ILE A 1033 -46.82 -33.06 23.45
CA ILE A 1033 -46.59 -33.05 24.90
C ILE A 1033 -47.37 -31.90 25.55
N GLY A 1034 -48.43 -32.22 26.29
CA GLY A 1034 -49.21 -31.28 27.10
C GLY A 1034 -49.53 -31.82 28.49
N ALA A 1035 -50.51 -31.23 29.18
CA ALA A 1035 -50.93 -31.71 30.50
C ALA A 1035 -51.55 -33.11 30.42
N ARG A 1036 -51.03 -34.05 31.23
CA ARG A 1036 -51.62 -35.39 31.41
C ARG A 1036 -53.03 -35.19 31.96
N ASP A 1037 -54.02 -35.89 31.39
CA ASP A 1037 -55.46 -35.84 31.74
C ASP A 1037 -56.32 -34.73 31.07
N ARG A 1038 -55.80 -34.01 30.07
CA ARG A 1038 -56.58 -33.02 29.28
C ARG A 1038 -56.52 -33.32 27.78
N ASP A 1039 -57.54 -32.88 27.04
CA ASP A 1039 -57.55 -32.94 25.57
C ASP A 1039 -56.29 -32.28 25.00
N THR A 1040 -55.64 -32.97 24.06
CA THR A 1040 -54.38 -32.50 23.48
C THR A 1040 -54.60 -31.76 22.16
N LEU A 1041 -55.54 -32.21 21.33
CA LEU A 1041 -55.79 -31.66 20.01
C LEU A 1041 -57.28 -31.75 19.67
N HIS A 1042 -57.87 -30.69 19.14
CA HIS A 1042 -59.25 -30.66 18.64
C HIS A 1042 -59.25 -30.55 17.12
N LEU A 1043 -59.98 -31.43 16.45
CA LEU A 1043 -60.06 -31.53 15.00
C LEU A 1043 -61.52 -31.43 14.56
N ALA A 1044 -61.86 -30.36 13.85
CA ALA A 1044 -63.19 -30.16 13.28
C ALA A 1044 -63.11 -30.13 11.74
N THR A 1045 -63.87 -30.99 11.07
CA THR A 1045 -63.94 -31.01 9.60
C THR A 1045 -65.29 -30.50 9.09
N ARG A 1046 -65.31 -29.79 7.95
CA ARG A 1046 -66.61 -29.42 7.32
C ARG A 1046 -67.22 -30.58 6.52
N ILE A 1047 -66.37 -31.47 6.03
CA ILE A 1047 -66.72 -32.67 5.26
C ILE A 1047 -65.98 -33.80 5.96
N LYS A 1048 -66.65 -34.80 6.56
CA LYS A 1048 -66.09 -35.86 7.45
C LYS A 1048 -64.84 -36.61 6.91
N ARG A 1049 -63.71 -35.93 6.77
CA ARG A 1049 -62.48 -36.37 6.11
C ARG A 1049 -61.30 -35.86 6.94
N ALA A 1050 -61.07 -36.53 8.06
CA ALA A 1050 -59.89 -36.37 8.89
C ALA A 1050 -59.08 -37.68 8.85
N ILE A 1051 -57.78 -37.60 8.62
CA ILE A 1051 -56.83 -38.71 8.79
C ILE A 1051 -56.02 -38.39 10.05
N VAL A 1052 -56.01 -39.30 11.03
CA VAL A 1052 -55.27 -39.12 12.29
C VAL A 1052 -54.44 -40.38 12.57
N ILE A 1053 -53.16 -40.40 12.23
CA ILE A 1053 -52.32 -41.62 12.30
C ILE A 1053 -50.91 -41.36 12.82
N GLY A 1054 -50.35 -42.29 13.62
CA GLY A 1054 -48.95 -42.24 14.03
C GLY A 1054 -48.59 -41.11 15.00
N ASN A 1055 -49.57 -40.46 15.62
CA ASN A 1055 -49.34 -39.38 16.58
C ASN A 1055 -49.07 -39.94 17.99
N THR A 1056 -48.13 -39.34 18.72
CA THR A 1056 -47.89 -39.60 20.14
C THR A 1056 -48.38 -38.41 20.95
N ALA A 1057 -49.32 -38.61 21.87
CA ALA A 1057 -49.97 -37.53 22.62
C ALA A 1057 -50.06 -37.84 24.12
N SER A 1058 -49.92 -36.82 24.97
CA SER A 1058 -50.07 -36.94 26.44
C SER A 1058 -51.51 -37.09 26.92
N GLY A 1059 -52.49 -36.73 26.08
CA GLY A 1059 -53.93 -36.85 26.33
C GLY A 1059 -54.71 -37.12 25.04
N PRO A 1060 -56.06 -37.19 25.10
CA PRO A 1060 -56.87 -37.58 23.94
C PRO A 1060 -56.84 -36.57 22.80
N ILE A 1061 -56.88 -37.06 21.57
CA ILE A 1061 -57.15 -36.28 20.36
C ILE A 1061 -58.65 -36.38 20.08
N ILE A 1062 -59.33 -35.25 19.93
CA ILE A 1062 -60.79 -35.17 19.70
C ILE A 1062 -61.06 -34.86 18.23
N VAL A 1063 -61.84 -35.70 17.56
CA VAL A 1063 -62.30 -35.50 16.18
C VAL A 1063 -63.81 -35.34 16.20
N GLN A 1064 -64.33 -34.19 15.76
CA GLN A 1064 -65.78 -33.91 15.71
C GLN A 1064 -66.51 -34.09 17.05
N GLY A 1065 -65.81 -33.90 18.18
CA GLY A 1065 -66.36 -34.07 19.52
C GLY A 1065 -66.17 -35.47 20.11
N ASP A 1066 -65.70 -36.45 19.33
CA ASP A 1066 -65.44 -37.82 19.78
C ASP A 1066 -63.92 -38.07 19.97
N PRO A 1067 -63.50 -38.76 21.05
CA PRO A 1067 -62.08 -39.10 21.24
C PRO A 1067 -61.63 -40.20 20.28
N VAL A 1068 -60.43 -40.06 19.70
CA VAL A 1068 -59.78 -41.11 18.92
C VAL A 1068 -59.43 -42.28 19.84
N PRO A 1069 -59.78 -43.54 19.50
CA PRO A 1069 -59.48 -44.71 20.34
C PRO A 1069 -57.99 -44.86 20.65
N ALA A 1070 -57.66 -45.23 21.90
CA ALA A 1070 -56.28 -45.41 22.36
C ALA A 1070 -55.60 -46.70 21.85
N ASP A 1071 -56.31 -47.56 21.12
CA ASP A 1071 -55.76 -48.79 20.55
C ASP A 1071 -55.03 -48.48 19.23
N ILE A 1072 -53.73 -48.76 19.19
CA ILE A 1072 -52.86 -48.51 18.04
C ILE A 1072 -53.31 -49.28 16.78
N ASN A 1073 -54.05 -50.39 16.94
CA ASN A 1073 -54.61 -51.16 15.84
C ASN A 1073 -55.90 -50.56 15.25
N LEU A 1074 -56.48 -49.54 15.89
CA LEU A 1074 -57.75 -48.89 15.49
C LEU A 1074 -57.56 -47.44 14.96
N THR A 1075 -56.32 -46.97 14.81
CA THR A 1075 -56.02 -45.56 14.47
C THR A 1075 -56.27 -45.13 13.02
N ASN A 1076 -56.87 -45.98 12.17
CA ASN A 1076 -57.42 -45.54 10.88
C ASN A 1076 -58.88 -45.08 11.03
N ILE A 1077 -59.11 -43.86 11.52
CA ILE A 1077 -60.41 -43.22 11.31
C ILE A 1077 -60.43 -42.69 9.87
N ILE A 1078 -60.93 -43.51 8.94
CA ILE A 1078 -61.36 -43.06 7.60
C ILE A 1078 -62.87 -42.85 7.71
N GLY A 1079 -63.34 -41.60 7.64
CA GLY A 1079 -64.74 -41.26 7.87
C GLY A 1079 -65.72 -41.97 6.93
N PHE A 1080 -66.85 -42.45 7.49
CA PHE A 1080 -68.10 -42.76 6.79
C PHE A 1080 -69.06 -41.57 6.82
#